data_AF-A0A950TJC2-F1
#
_entry.id   AF-A0A950TJC2-F1
#
_cell.length_a   1.000
_cell.length_b   1.000
_cell.length_c   1.000
_cell.angle_alpha   90.00
_cell.angle_beta   90.00
_cell.angle_gamma   90.00
#
_symmetry.space_group_name_H-M   'P 1'
#
loop_
_entity.id
_entity.type
_entity.pdbx_description
1 polymer ?
#
loop_
_entity_poly.entity_id
_entity_poly.type
_entity_poly.pdbx_seq_one_letter_code
_entity_poly.pdbx_strand_id
1 'polypeptide(L)'
;IKEEKAPEIYTDRSSGGYDFFPNCTKNAFETAASTLDERISSHGPSDPNVVNWVKAQDDVFANCVSGRQAPEDPPAGAPTWLQKDRAYQKAAAEFYSMNYDAARQHFAEIGLDTESPWQETANYMVIRTLIRQASLTKDHAKSDGIYDDAERRLQSFVSGTGKFSSSAERLTGLIAYRRHPKERVSELAKKIAFFSGNENFRQDVIDYCWLLDKFEANILTEEEQKKAAEEAKKNPANANGGAEYAERLANSNASTSAANTAANTESQYKYITGKKKSDEDLEINLYIDNSGSYTAYVAPEATDAEAIAEVEKLVGRPLTEEQKNQVKSTRRSAYAACFSTNSGSSYEGGYYGQEKLRPALLAGFLRQDDITDWLFAYQMAPTPEAYLYALNKYKAAPSELWLMTALSKADQTSTYLPRLFEAADHVSHDSPAWPTIAYHTSRLLIDQGKMDDARRIVDGMLEMGERIPISTRNTFLQLKVKFTQTLEEFLTYSLRRPYAFDFGGEVGRIDDMIAEQKKQYDPEYNKDGREAYEKEIEENYKVEKLWQDRAMFDTDTIEVFNQHFPIPQLIEVERSPALPDYLRERFAMAIWMRSFLLDDLANLLKITPEVIKYHPDFADDLQPLLSAKTLSSQDHAILFFVLKHPILTPYIEDGMGRTSDEQDPMASDNWWCAPYDQEYDEATGAERPKAPPHRPAFLTAVQSRQAQTDRKRLKEIGDSPKYLAEKVMDWAKRFPTDRRVPEALYVVISANGWTKYGCGNNEDITTEYSTYLRKHYPDSEWVRKLDEDQKEK
;
A
#
# COMPACT_ATOMS: atom_id res chain seq x y z
N ILE A 1 30.04 -29.07 -26.50
CA ILE A 1 29.39 -27.73 -26.48
C ILE A 1 30.05 -27.01 -25.31
N LYS A 2 30.81 -25.94 -25.56
CA LYS A 2 31.32 -25.10 -24.45
C LYS A 2 30.09 -24.48 -23.79
N GLU A 3 30.05 -24.44 -22.45
CA GLU A 3 29.02 -23.71 -21.71
C GLU A 3 29.14 -22.23 -22.07
N GLU A 4 28.43 -21.80 -23.12
CA GLU A 4 28.15 -20.41 -23.37
C GLU A 4 27.14 -19.95 -22.32
N LYS A 5 27.47 -18.83 -21.66
CA LYS A 5 26.60 -18.20 -20.68
C LYS A 5 25.33 -17.75 -21.39
N ALA A 6 24.18 -18.32 -21.02
CA ALA A 6 22.90 -17.91 -21.58
C ALA A 6 22.70 -16.39 -21.39
N PRO A 7 22.22 -15.66 -22.41
CA PRO A 7 21.96 -14.23 -22.27
C PRO A 7 20.88 -13.97 -21.21
N GLU A 8 21.06 -12.92 -20.42
CA GLU A 8 19.98 -12.40 -19.56
C GLU A 8 18.86 -11.86 -20.44
N ILE A 9 17.72 -12.55 -20.46
CA ILE A 9 16.56 -12.14 -21.27
C ILE A 9 15.73 -11.16 -20.44
N TYR A 10 16.03 -9.86 -20.58
CA TYR A 10 15.09 -8.81 -20.18
C TYR A 10 14.08 -8.58 -21.31
N THR A 11 12.80 -8.45 -20.97
CA THR A 11 11.73 -8.33 -21.98
C THR A 11 11.32 -6.89 -22.28
N ASP A 12 11.75 -5.94 -21.47
CA ASP A 12 11.42 -4.51 -21.56
C ASP A 12 12.55 -3.68 -22.19
N ARG A 13 12.18 -2.62 -22.93
CA ARG A 13 13.09 -1.69 -23.61
C ARG A 13 12.72 -0.23 -23.29
N SER A 14 13.73 0.63 -23.16
CA SER A 14 13.55 2.08 -23.01
C SER A 14 13.01 2.71 -24.29
N SER A 15 12.05 3.63 -24.17
CA SER A 15 11.59 4.51 -25.24
C SER A 15 12.16 5.93 -25.18
N GLY A 16 13.05 6.20 -24.21
CA GLY A 16 13.66 7.51 -23.93
C GLY A 16 13.22 8.06 -22.56
N GLY A 17 14.15 8.64 -21.80
CA GLY A 17 13.90 9.05 -20.41
C GLY A 17 13.58 7.84 -19.51
N TYR A 18 12.61 8.00 -18.61
CA TYR A 18 12.15 6.99 -17.65
C TYR A 18 11.07 6.03 -18.21
N ASP A 19 10.73 6.09 -19.51
CA ASP A 19 9.60 5.36 -20.10
C ASP A 19 10.00 4.01 -20.73
N PHE A 20 9.39 2.91 -20.27
CA PHE A 20 9.69 1.54 -20.70
C PHE A 20 8.49 0.84 -21.31
N PHE A 21 8.75 -0.12 -22.19
CA PHE A 21 7.69 -0.94 -22.76
C PHE A 21 8.10 -2.40 -22.93
N PRO A 22 7.15 -3.35 -22.81
CA PRO A 22 7.36 -4.73 -23.20
C PRO A 22 7.69 -4.83 -24.69
N ASN A 23 8.93 -5.20 -25.00
CA ASN A 23 9.48 -5.28 -26.35
C ASN A 23 9.37 -6.70 -26.89
N CYS A 24 10.03 -7.66 -26.22
CA CYS A 24 9.97 -9.08 -26.55
C CYS A 24 8.97 -9.82 -25.66
N THR A 25 7.79 -10.08 -26.21
CA THR A 25 6.68 -10.75 -25.50
C THR A 25 6.87 -12.28 -25.47
N LYS A 26 6.29 -12.98 -24.49
CA LYS A 26 6.26 -14.46 -24.39
C LYS A 26 6.00 -15.18 -25.72
N ASN A 27 5.01 -14.73 -26.48
CA ASN A 27 4.64 -15.33 -27.77
C ASN A 27 5.77 -15.31 -28.81
N ALA A 28 6.71 -14.38 -28.72
CA ALA A 28 7.88 -14.32 -29.61
C ALA A 28 8.82 -15.51 -29.35
N PHE A 29 9.05 -15.83 -28.08
CA PHE A 29 9.83 -16.99 -27.66
C PHE A 29 9.11 -18.29 -27.99
N GLU A 30 7.79 -18.37 -27.78
CA GLU A 30 6.99 -19.55 -28.16
C GLU A 30 7.03 -19.79 -29.67
N THR A 31 6.94 -18.74 -30.48
CA THR A 31 7.05 -18.84 -31.95
C THR A 31 8.44 -19.33 -32.36
N ALA A 32 9.50 -18.78 -31.78
CA ALA A 32 10.86 -19.20 -32.06
C ALA A 32 11.11 -20.66 -31.63
N ALA A 33 10.65 -21.07 -30.46
CA ALA A 33 10.77 -22.44 -29.97
C ALA A 33 10.02 -23.42 -30.87
N SER A 34 8.76 -23.15 -31.21
CA SER A 34 7.97 -23.99 -32.11
C SER A 34 8.61 -24.10 -33.50
N THR A 35 9.21 -23.01 -34.00
CA THR A 35 9.92 -23.03 -35.29
C THR A 35 11.18 -23.89 -35.18
N LEU A 36 11.95 -23.74 -34.11
CA LEU A 36 13.15 -24.53 -33.89
C LEU A 36 12.81 -26.03 -33.81
N ASP A 37 11.75 -26.41 -33.09
CA ASP A 37 11.29 -27.79 -32.98
C ASP A 37 10.90 -28.38 -34.35
N GLU A 38 10.23 -27.59 -35.20
CA GLU A 38 9.88 -27.98 -36.56
C GLU A 38 11.14 -28.20 -37.42
N ARG A 39 12.14 -27.30 -37.32
CA ARG A 39 13.40 -27.40 -38.09
C ARG A 39 14.26 -28.56 -37.59
N ILE A 40 14.33 -28.80 -36.28
CA ILE A 40 15.00 -29.97 -35.69
C ILE A 40 14.33 -31.26 -36.17
N SER A 41 13.00 -31.31 -36.17
CA SER A 41 12.25 -32.49 -36.61
C SER A 41 12.46 -32.78 -38.11
N SER A 42 12.60 -31.73 -38.92
CA SER A 42 12.72 -31.84 -40.38
C SER A 42 14.14 -32.11 -40.88
N HIS A 43 15.16 -31.59 -40.19
CA HIS A 43 16.56 -31.60 -40.66
C HIS A 43 17.55 -32.23 -39.68
N GLY A 44 17.17 -32.37 -38.41
CA GLY A 44 18.01 -32.89 -37.34
C GLY A 44 18.71 -31.80 -36.54
N PRO A 45 18.97 -32.02 -35.23
CA PRO A 45 19.51 -31.00 -34.32
C PRO A 45 20.98 -30.65 -34.59
N SER A 46 21.69 -31.46 -35.37
CA SER A 46 23.10 -31.23 -35.74
C SER A 46 23.27 -30.72 -37.18
N ASP A 47 22.19 -30.43 -37.89
CA ASP A 47 22.27 -29.84 -39.24
C ASP A 47 22.92 -28.44 -39.14
N PRO A 48 23.97 -28.14 -39.94
CA PRO A 48 24.65 -26.84 -39.90
C PRO A 48 23.74 -25.63 -40.13
N ASN A 49 22.67 -25.78 -40.91
CA ASN A 49 21.69 -24.72 -41.18
C ASN A 49 20.76 -24.50 -39.98
N VAL A 50 20.42 -25.55 -39.22
CA VAL A 50 19.65 -25.43 -37.97
C VAL A 50 20.48 -24.74 -36.89
N VAL A 51 21.76 -25.10 -36.75
CA VAL A 51 22.67 -24.40 -35.82
C VAL A 51 22.86 -22.93 -36.22
N ASN A 52 22.94 -22.64 -37.53
CA ASN A 52 23.03 -21.27 -38.04
C ASN A 52 21.74 -20.46 -37.77
N TRP A 53 20.57 -21.09 -37.86
CA TRP A 53 19.29 -20.48 -37.53
C TRP A 53 19.20 -20.10 -36.04
N VAL A 54 19.69 -20.95 -35.13
CA VAL A 54 19.69 -20.67 -33.68
C VAL A 54 20.52 -19.42 -33.36
N LYS A 55 21.75 -19.33 -33.89
CA LYS A 55 22.61 -18.15 -33.69
C LYS A 55 21.95 -16.86 -34.16
N ALA A 56 21.26 -16.92 -35.30
CA ALA A 56 20.50 -15.78 -35.82
C ALA A 56 19.36 -15.37 -34.89
N GLN A 57 18.71 -16.35 -34.26
CA GLN A 57 17.64 -16.11 -33.31
C GLN A 57 18.17 -15.46 -32.01
N ASP A 58 19.39 -15.82 -31.59
CA ASP A 58 20.09 -15.14 -30.50
C ASP A 58 20.36 -13.67 -30.84
N ASP A 59 20.82 -13.37 -32.07
CA ASP A 59 21.00 -11.99 -32.54
C ASP A 59 19.67 -11.20 -32.54
N VAL A 60 18.55 -11.85 -32.90
CA VAL A 60 17.21 -11.23 -32.82
C VAL A 60 16.89 -10.84 -31.38
N PHE A 61 17.01 -11.77 -30.44
CA PHE A 61 16.64 -11.55 -29.04
C PHE A 61 17.66 -10.71 -28.25
N ALA A 62 18.90 -10.59 -28.72
CA ALA A 62 19.84 -9.60 -28.20
C ALA A 62 19.30 -8.16 -28.30
N ASN A 63 18.37 -7.91 -29.23
CA ASN A 63 17.71 -6.61 -29.37
C ASN A 63 16.55 -6.36 -28.38
N CYS A 64 16.19 -7.32 -27.52
CA CYS A 64 15.04 -7.18 -26.63
C CYS A 64 15.21 -6.04 -25.62
N VAL A 65 16.38 -5.94 -24.99
CA VAL A 65 16.69 -4.94 -23.95
C VAL A 65 17.23 -3.64 -24.54
N SER A 66 18.17 -3.76 -25.48
CA SER A 66 18.91 -2.66 -26.08
C SER A 66 19.57 -3.12 -27.38
N GLY A 67 20.31 -2.25 -28.09
CA GLY A 67 21.07 -2.64 -29.27
C GLY A 67 20.31 -2.56 -30.60
N ARG A 68 21.06 -2.81 -31.68
CA ARG A 68 20.65 -2.81 -33.09
C ARG A 68 21.41 -3.87 -33.90
N GLN A 69 21.50 -5.08 -33.35
CA GLN A 69 22.16 -6.19 -34.01
C GLN A 69 21.28 -6.72 -35.14
N ALA A 70 21.89 -7.04 -36.27
CA ALA A 70 21.22 -7.67 -37.40
C ALA A 70 21.81 -9.07 -37.60
N PRO A 71 20.96 -10.11 -37.75
CA PRO A 71 21.46 -11.44 -38.06
C PRO A 71 22.27 -11.44 -39.37
N GLU A 72 23.36 -12.21 -39.42
CA GLU A 72 24.18 -12.36 -40.64
C GLU A 72 23.38 -12.90 -41.84
N ASP A 73 23.89 -12.77 -43.06
CA ASP A 73 23.29 -13.43 -44.23
C ASP A 73 23.40 -14.97 -44.14
N PRO A 74 22.45 -15.72 -44.73
CA PRO A 74 22.60 -17.17 -44.82
C PRO A 74 23.88 -17.53 -45.58
N PRO A 75 24.57 -18.64 -45.22
CA PRO A 75 25.72 -19.10 -45.97
C PRO A 75 25.44 -19.26 -47.47
N ALA A 76 26.44 -19.03 -48.31
CA ALA A 76 26.30 -19.23 -49.75
C ALA A 76 25.86 -20.68 -50.06
N GLY A 77 24.76 -20.85 -50.79
CA GLY A 77 24.15 -22.16 -51.07
C GLY A 77 23.19 -22.68 -50.00
N ALA A 78 22.83 -21.85 -49.00
CA ALA A 78 21.82 -22.20 -48.01
C ALA A 78 20.47 -22.60 -48.65
N PRO A 79 19.75 -23.57 -48.07
CA PRO A 79 18.45 -24.00 -48.59
C PRO A 79 17.40 -22.89 -48.52
N THR A 80 16.40 -22.94 -49.40
CA THR A 80 15.35 -21.91 -49.49
C THR A 80 14.64 -21.67 -48.16
N TRP A 81 14.38 -22.72 -47.37
CA TRP A 81 13.73 -22.56 -46.06
C TRP A 81 14.54 -21.67 -45.10
N LEU A 82 15.87 -21.81 -45.08
CA LEU A 82 16.73 -20.99 -44.23
C LEU A 82 16.78 -19.55 -44.74
N GLN A 83 16.73 -19.34 -46.06
CA GLN A 83 16.66 -17.99 -46.63
C GLN A 83 15.36 -17.27 -46.24
N LYS A 84 14.21 -17.97 -46.28
CA LYS A 84 12.91 -17.40 -45.87
C LYS A 84 12.86 -17.14 -44.36
N ASP A 85 13.37 -18.07 -43.55
CA ASP A 85 13.48 -17.89 -42.10
C ASP A 85 14.40 -16.72 -41.75
N ARG A 86 15.54 -16.57 -42.44
CA ARG A 86 16.47 -15.46 -42.21
C ARG A 86 15.84 -14.11 -42.55
N ALA A 87 15.05 -14.02 -43.62
CA ALA A 87 14.33 -12.80 -43.97
C ALA A 87 13.41 -12.37 -42.82
N TYR A 88 12.68 -13.32 -42.23
CA TYR A 88 11.85 -13.07 -41.05
C TYR A 88 12.67 -12.66 -39.83
N GLN A 89 13.77 -13.36 -39.53
CA GLN A 89 14.67 -13.02 -38.42
C GLN A 89 15.24 -11.60 -38.55
N LYS A 90 15.64 -11.18 -39.75
CA LYS A 90 16.14 -9.81 -40.00
C LYS A 90 15.05 -8.76 -39.77
N ALA A 91 13.84 -8.96 -40.31
CA ALA A 91 12.72 -8.05 -40.08
C ALA A 91 12.32 -7.98 -38.58
N ALA A 92 12.38 -9.10 -37.86
CA ALA A 92 12.12 -9.16 -36.42
C ALA A 92 13.21 -8.43 -35.61
N ALA A 93 14.48 -8.58 -35.97
CA ALA A 93 15.59 -7.85 -35.35
C ALA A 93 15.43 -6.33 -35.52
N GLU A 94 15.00 -5.87 -36.71
CA GLU A 94 14.70 -4.46 -36.96
C GLU A 94 13.52 -3.95 -36.11
N PHE A 95 12.46 -4.77 -35.96
CA PHE A 95 11.33 -4.44 -35.11
C PHE A 95 11.74 -4.28 -33.63
N TYR A 96 12.47 -5.25 -33.08
CA TYR A 96 12.92 -5.20 -31.68
C TYR A 96 13.98 -4.13 -31.43
N SER A 97 14.74 -3.75 -32.46
CA SER A 97 15.73 -2.67 -32.41
C SER A 97 15.16 -1.26 -32.64
N MET A 98 13.82 -1.15 -32.73
CA MET A 98 13.05 0.08 -32.95
C MET A 98 13.27 0.73 -34.34
N ASN A 99 13.79 -0.01 -35.32
CA ASN A 99 13.89 0.44 -36.70
C ASN A 99 12.60 0.12 -37.47
N TYR A 100 11.51 0.80 -37.09
CA TYR A 100 10.17 0.46 -37.54
C TYR A 100 9.95 0.64 -39.05
N ASP A 101 10.63 1.60 -39.69
CA ASP A 101 10.49 1.80 -41.13
C ASP A 101 11.09 0.63 -41.93
N ALA A 102 12.29 0.15 -41.56
CA ALA A 102 12.91 -1.01 -42.19
C ALA A 102 12.15 -2.30 -41.89
N ALA A 103 11.77 -2.52 -40.63
CA ALA A 103 10.98 -3.69 -40.22
C ALA A 103 9.66 -3.77 -41.02
N ARG A 104 8.96 -2.65 -41.16
CA ARG A 104 7.71 -2.58 -41.93
C ARG A 104 7.95 -2.92 -43.40
N GLN A 105 9.02 -2.42 -44.00
CA GLN A 105 9.36 -2.73 -45.38
C GLN A 105 9.62 -4.22 -45.56
N HIS A 106 10.55 -4.80 -44.78
CA HIS A 106 10.92 -6.21 -44.93
C HIS A 106 9.78 -7.17 -44.56
N PHE A 107 8.96 -6.86 -43.55
CA PHE A 107 7.75 -7.65 -43.28
C PHE A 107 6.74 -7.56 -44.44
N ALA A 108 6.57 -6.38 -45.07
CA ALA A 108 5.68 -6.26 -46.21
C ALA A 108 6.18 -7.07 -47.42
N GLU A 109 7.49 -7.10 -47.67
CA GLU A 109 8.10 -7.93 -48.72
C GLU A 109 7.85 -9.43 -48.47
N ILE A 110 8.00 -9.90 -47.23
CA ILE A 110 7.67 -11.28 -46.84
C ILE A 110 6.16 -11.56 -46.99
N GLY A 111 5.30 -10.59 -46.68
CA GLY A 111 3.85 -10.72 -46.81
C GLY A 111 3.36 -10.87 -48.25
N LEU A 112 4.14 -10.39 -49.23
CA LEU A 112 3.86 -10.55 -50.67
C LEU A 112 4.33 -11.90 -51.23
N ASP A 113 5.20 -12.61 -50.51
CA ASP A 113 5.76 -13.89 -50.92
C ASP A 113 4.83 -15.04 -50.53
N THR A 114 4.08 -15.55 -51.50
CA THR A 114 3.11 -16.65 -51.31
C THR A 114 3.76 -18.00 -51.00
N GLU A 115 5.07 -18.13 -51.19
CA GLU A 115 5.81 -19.35 -50.86
C GLU A 115 6.47 -19.28 -49.47
N SER A 116 6.40 -18.13 -48.80
CA SER A 116 6.99 -17.98 -47.46
C SER A 116 6.09 -18.59 -46.38
N PRO A 117 6.62 -19.45 -45.49
CA PRO A 117 5.87 -19.90 -44.31
C PRO A 117 5.53 -18.75 -43.35
N TRP A 118 6.20 -17.60 -43.50
CA TRP A 118 6.01 -16.41 -42.68
C TRP A 118 4.98 -15.42 -43.24
N GLN A 119 4.36 -15.68 -44.40
CA GLN A 119 3.51 -14.71 -45.09
C GLN A 119 2.42 -14.09 -44.20
N GLU A 120 1.59 -14.92 -43.56
CA GLU A 120 0.52 -14.47 -42.67
C GLU A 120 1.08 -13.74 -41.42
N THR A 121 2.18 -14.26 -40.85
CA THR A 121 2.86 -13.65 -39.70
C THR A 121 3.42 -12.28 -40.05
N ALA A 122 4.03 -12.13 -41.22
CA ALA A 122 4.63 -10.89 -41.67
C ALA A 122 3.56 -9.82 -41.94
N ASN A 123 2.44 -10.19 -42.57
CA ASN A 123 1.28 -9.30 -42.74
C ASN A 123 0.74 -8.79 -41.39
N TYR A 124 0.65 -9.67 -40.39
CA TYR A 124 0.31 -9.28 -39.01
C TYR A 124 1.38 -8.35 -38.39
N MET A 125 2.67 -8.67 -38.58
CA MET A 125 3.78 -7.88 -38.02
C MET A 125 3.91 -6.49 -38.65
N VAL A 126 3.50 -6.28 -39.90
CA VAL A 126 3.37 -4.93 -40.49
C VAL A 126 2.43 -4.06 -39.64
N ILE A 127 1.27 -4.60 -39.25
CA ILE A 127 0.28 -3.88 -38.43
C ILE A 127 0.85 -3.61 -37.03
N ARG A 128 1.45 -4.63 -36.40
CA ARG A 128 2.05 -4.49 -35.07
C ARG A 128 3.21 -3.49 -35.05
N THR A 129 3.97 -3.40 -36.15
CA THR A 129 5.04 -2.41 -36.34
C THR A 129 4.49 -0.99 -36.37
N LEU A 130 3.42 -0.74 -37.12
CA LEU A 130 2.76 0.57 -37.16
C LEU A 130 2.22 0.96 -35.79
N ILE A 131 1.50 0.07 -35.11
CA ILE A 131 0.96 0.34 -33.77
C ILE A 131 2.08 0.65 -32.78
N ARG A 132 3.18 -0.13 -32.79
CA ARG A 132 4.33 0.13 -31.92
C ARG A 132 4.97 1.47 -32.22
N GLN A 133 5.18 1.79 -33.49
CA GLN A 133 5.75 3.08 -33.92
C GLN A 133 4.87 4.25 -33.47
N ALA A 134 3.55 4.15 -33.65
CA ALA A 134 2.59 5.16 -33.21
C ALA A 134 2.60 5.33 -31.68
N SER A 135 2.65 4.21 -30.94
CA SER A 135 2.69 4.18 -29.47
C SER A 135 3.85 4.96 -28.88
N LEU A 136 4.99 4.97 -29.56
CA LEU A 136 6.24 5.56 -29.07
C LEU A 136 6.56 6.90 -29.72
N THR A 137 5.70 7.37 -30.63
CA THR A 137 5.86 8.67 -31.28
C THR A 137 5.26 9.76 -30.40
N LYS A 138 6.10 10.65 -29.86
CA LYS A 138 5.67 11.78 -28.99
C LYS A 138 4.84 12.84 -29.73
N ASP A 139 5.06 13.01 -31.03
CA ASP A 139 4.26 13.92 -31.86
C ASP A 139 2.89 13.29 -32.13
N HIS A 140 1.84 13.82 -31.50
CA HIS A 140 0.47 13.31 -31.63
C HIS A 140 -0.05 13.33 -33.06
N ALA A 141 0.23 14.37 -33.85
CA ALA A 141 -0.27 14.44 -35.23
C ALA A 141 0.41 13.38 -36.12
N LYS A 142 1.70 13.14 -35.89
CA LYS A 142 2.43 12.07 -36.59
C LYS A 142 2.01 10.69 -36.13
N SER A 143 1.87 10.50 -34.81
CA SER A 143 1.33 9.27 -34.22
C SER A 143 -0.04 8.97 -34.81
N ASP A 144 -0.83 10.02 -35.02
CA ASP A 144 -2.19 9.88 -35.51
C ASP A 144 -2.27 9.34 -36.93
N GLY A 145 -1.45 9.87 -37.83
CA GLY A 145 -1.36 9.34 -39.19
C GLY A 145 -0.93 7.87 -39.24
N ILE A 146 -0.08 7.44 -38.29
CA ILE A 146 0.40 6.05 -38.22
C ILE A 146 -0.71 5.12 -37.70
N TYR A 147 -1.51 5.56 -36.73
CA TYR A 147 -2.68 4.79 -36.29
C TYR A 147 -3.73 4.64 -37.38
N ASP A 148 -4.01 5.68 -38.17
CA ASP A 148 -4.95 5.61 -39.29
C ASP A 148 -4.49 4.57 -40.34
N ASP A 149 -3.18 4.50 -40.60
CA ASP A 149 -2.57 3.48 -41.45
C ASP A 149 -2.69 2.07 -40.86
N ALA A 150 -2.46 1.93 -39.54
CA ALA A 150 -2.61 0.67 -38.83
C ALA A 150 -4.07 0.17 -38.87
N GLU A 151 -5.04 1.05 -38.62
CA GLU A 151 -6.45 0.74 -38.61
C GLU A 151 -6.94 0.27 -39.98
N ARG A 152 -6.60 0.98 -41.06
CA ARG A 152 -6.97 0.57 -42.42
C ARG A 152 -6.44 -0.81 -42.78
N ARG A 153 -5.18 -1.10 -42.42
CA ARG A 153 -4.58 -2.43 -42.66
C ARG A 153 -5.22 -3.49 -41.79
N LEU A 154 -5.54 -3.17 -40.55
CA LEU A 154 -6.19 -4.09 -39.62
C LEU A 154 -7.60 -4.45 -40.09
N GLN A 155 -8.40 -3.49 -40.55
CA GLN A 155 -9.72 -3.76 -41.15
C GLN A 155 -9.64 -4.72 -42.34
N SER A 156 -8.61 -4.58 -43.19
CA SER A 156 -8.38 -5.51 -44.30
C SER A 156 -7.93 -6.91 -43.83
N PHE A 157 -7.23 -6.99 -42.70
CA PHE A 157 -6.69 -8.22 -42.13
C PHE A 157 -7.72 -9.01 -41.29
N VAL A 158 -8.64 -8.30 -40.63
CA VAL A 158 -9.65 -8.84 -39.69
C VAL A 158 -10.74 -9.68 -40.39
N SER A 159 -10.78 -9.72 -41.73
CA SER A 159 -11.83 -10.42 -42.48
C SER A 159 -11.56 -11.93 -42.73
N GLY A 160 -10.49 -12.52 -42.19
CA GLY A 160 -10.12 -13.92 -42.41
C GLY A 160 -10.03 -14.77 -41.14
N THR A 161 -10.45 -16.04 -41.19
CA THR A 161 -10.33 -17.06 -40.13
C THR A 161 -8.89 -17.54 -39.92
N GLY A 162 -7.93 -16.61 -39.91
CA GLY A 162 -6.50 -16.86 -39.76
C GLY A 162 -6.06 -17.05 -38.30
N LYS A 163 -4.81 -17.47 -38.11
CA LYS A 163 -4.23 -17.79 -36.78
C LYS A 163 -4.09 -16.59 -35.85
N PHE A 164 -4.25 -15.37 -36.38
CA PHE A 164 -4.11 -14.11 -35.63
C PHE A 164 -5.43 -13.36 -35.40
N SER A 165 -6.59 -13.94 -35.72
CA SER A 165 -7.91 -13.30 -35.55
C SER A 165 -8.10 -12.65 -34.16
N SER A 166 -7.95 -13.40 -33.07
CA SER A 166 -8.09 -12.86 -31.71
C SER A 166 -7.04 -11.79 -31.37
N SER A 167 -5.82 -11.90 -31.91
CA SER A 167 -4.77 -10.90 -31.70
C SER A 167 -5.05 -9.60 -32.47
N ALA A 168 -5.59 -9.72 -33.68
CA ALA A 168 -6.01 -8.59 -34.50
C ALA A 168 -7.19 -7.83 -33.86
N GLU A 169 -8.15 -8.55 -33.25
CA GLU A 169 -9.23 -7.94 -32.47
C GLU A 169 -8.70 -7.14 -31.28
N ARG A 170 -7.73 -7.67 -30.53
CA ARG A 170 -7.08 -6.93 -29.43
C ARG A 170 -6.35 -5.68 -29.91
N LEU A 171 -5.65 -5.76 -31.04
CA LEU A 171 -5.01 -4.58 -31.64
C LEU A 171 -6.05 -3.53 -32.07
N THR A 172 -7.23 -3.97 -32.54
CA THR A 172 -8.34 -3.07 -32.88
C THR A 172 -8.83 -2.35 -31.63
N GLY A 173 -9.00 -3.08 -30.53
CA GLY A 173 -9.34 -2.51 -29.23
C GLY A 173 -8.33 -1.49 -28.72
N LEU A 174 -7.02 -1.76 -28.87
CA LEU A 174 -5.96 -0.83 -28.48
C LEU A 174 -5.97 0.47 -29.30
N ILE A 175 -6.16 0.38 -30.63
CA ILE A 175 -6.29 1.56 -31.48
C ILE A 175 -7.51 2.37 -31.05
N ALA A 176 -8.66 1.72 -30.86
CA ALA A 176 -9.89 2.36 -30.42
C ALA A 176 -9.74 3.03 -29.04
N TYR A 177 -9.06 2.38 -28.08
CA TYR A 177 -8.74 2.97 -26.76
C TYR A 177 -7.99 4.30 -26.90
N ARG A 178 -7.03 4.39 -27.83
CA ARG A 178 -6.19 5.57 -28.02
C ARG A 178 -6.84 6.65 -28.86
N ARG A 179 -7.60 6.27 -29.89
CA ARG A 179 -8.11 7.19 -30.92
C ARG A 179 -9.58 7.52 -30.79
N HIS A 180 -10.35 6.61 -30.23
CA HIS A 180 -11.79 6.71 -30.10
C HIS A 180 -12.24 6.38 -28.67
N PRO A 181 -11.64 7.00 -27.63
CA PRO A 181 -11.88 6.59 -26.24
C PRO A 181 -13.35 6.73 -25.84
N LYS A 182 -14.08 7.70 -26.39
CA LYS A 182 -15.51 7.94 -26.09
C LYS A 182 -16.40 6.85 -26.67
N GLU A 183 -16.13 6.43 -27.90
CA GLU A 183 -16.82 5.35 -28.57
C GLU A 183 -16.44 4.00 -27.94
N ARG A 184 -15.15 3.83 -27.60
CA ARG A 184 -14.59 2.62 -26.99
C ARG A 184 -15.18 2.36 -25.61
N VAL A 185 -15.34 3.35 -24.74
CA VAL A 185 -15.96 3.13 -23.42
C VAL A 185 -17.41 2.65 -23.56
N SER A 186 -18.17 3.20 -24.51
CA SER A 186 -19.55 2.76 -24.80
C SER A 186 -19.61 1.35 -25.40
N GLU A 187 -18.62 0.98 -26.23
CA GLU A 187 -18.48 -0.39 -26.75
C GLU A 187 -18.18 -1.37 -25.62
N LEU A 188 -17.20 -1.05 -24.77
CA LEU A 188 -16.76 -1.86 -23.64
C LEU A 188 -17.87 -2.05 -22.60
N ALA A 189 -18.60 -0.99 -22.26
CA ALA A 189 -19.76 -1.06 -21.37
C ALA A 189 -20.77 -2.12 -21.83
N LYS A 190 -21.07 -2.18 -23.13
CA LYS A 190 -21.99 -3.18 -23.70
C LYS A 190 -21.41 -4.60 -23.64
N LYS A 191 -20.10 -4.75 -23.88
CA LYS A 191 -19.41 -6.06 -23.82
C LYS A 191 -19.30 -6.61 -22.39
N ILE A 192 -19.15 -5.72 -21.40
CA ILE A 192 -18.95 -6.10 -20.01
C ILE A 192 -20.29 -6.32 -19.30
N ALA A 193 -21.33 -5.55 -19.64
CA ALA A 193 -22.65 -5.68 -19.02
C ALA A 193 -23.36 -7.01 -19.33
N PHE A 194 -22.97 -7.72 -20.40
CA PHE A 194 -23.55 -9.00 -20.77
C PHE A 194 -22.45 -10.03 -21.10
N PHE A 195 -22.29 -11.05 -20.26
CA PHE A 195 -21.32 -12.11 -20.51
C PHE A 195 -21.82 -13.08 -21.59
N SER A 196 -21.26 -13.00 -22.79
CA SER A 196 -21.56 -13.89 -23.93
C SER A 196 -20.36 -14.71 -24.39
N GLY A 197 -19.49 -15.15 -23.47
CA GLY A 197 -18.28 -15.92 -23.82
C GLY A 197 -17.13 -15.07 -24.38
N ASN A 198 -16.97 -13.84 -23.89
CA ASN A 198 -15.89 -12.94 -24.31
C ASN A 198 -14.51 -13.44 -23.80
N GLU A 199 -13.70 -14.03 -24.69
CA GLU A 199 -12.34 -14.49 -24.37
C GLU A 199 -11.39 -13.34 -23.98
N ASN A 200 -11.71 -12.09 -24.34
CA ASN A 200 -10.93 -10.90 -23.99
C ASN A 200 -11.49 -10.15 -22.76
N PHE A 201 -12.44 -10.73 -22.01
CA PHE A 201 -13.15 -10.06 -20.91
C PHE A 201 -12.22 -9.36 -19.91
N ARG A 202 -11.12 -10.02 -19.50
CA ARG A 202 -10.13 -9.41 -18.59
C ARG A 202 -9.54 -8.11 -19.16
N GLN A 203 -9.13 -8.11 -20.43
CA GLN A 203 -8.54 -6.93 -21.05
C GLN A 203 -9.58 -5.84 -21.27
N ASP A 204 -10.78 -6.20 -21.70
CA ASP A 204 -11.88 -5.25 -21.88
C ASP A 204 -12.25 -4.54 -20.56
N VAL A 205 -12.26 -5.25 -19.43
CA VAL A 205 -12.46 -4.65 -18.09
C VAL A 205 -11.31 -3.71 -17.72
N ILE A 206 -10.06 -4.08 -17.98
CA ILE A 206 -8.90 -3.21 -17.73
C ILE A 206 -9.01 -1.91 -18.54
N ASP A 207 -9.20 -2.03 -19.85
CA ASP A 207 -9.35 -0.89 -20.76
C ASP A 207 -10.53 0.01 -20.33
N TYR A 208 -11.64 -0.60 -19.90
CA TYR A 208 -12.82 0.11 -19.45
C TYR A 208 -12.55 0.92 -18.19
N CYS A 209 -11.99 0.31 -17.13
CA CYS A 209 -11.65 1.01 -15.90
C CYS A 209 -10.67 2.15 -16.17
N TRP A 210 -9.59 1.91 -16.93
CA TRP A 210 -8.62 2.95 -17.25
C TRP A 210 -9.22 4.11 -18.04
N LEU A 211 -10.18 3.86 -18.94
CA LEU A 211 -10.93 4.93 -19.60
C LEU A 211 -11.80 5.71 -18.61
N LEU A 212 -12.48 5.05 -17.67
CA LEU A 212 -13.26 5.74 -16.64
C LEU A 212 -12.38 6.66 -15.79
N ASP A 213 -11.24 6.15 -15.31
CA ASP A 213 -10.28 6.90 -14.50
C ASP A 213 -9.70 8.10 -15.28
N LYS A 214 -9.36 7.89 -16.55
CA LYS A 214 -8.90 8.95 -17.46
C LYS A 214 -9.98 10.03 -17.66
N PHE A 215 -11.22 9.63 -17.87
CA PHE A 215 -12.31 10.60 -18.06
C PHE A 215 -12.60 11.39 -16.78
N GLU A 216 -12.60 10.73 -15.63
CA GLU A 216 -12.73 11.40 -14.34
C GLU A 216 -11.63 12.42 -14.12
N ALA A 217 -10.37 12.00 -14.29
CA ALA A 217 -9.21 12.87 -14.11
C ALA A 217 -9.28 14.11 -15.01
N ASN A 218 -9.65 13.94 -16.28
CA ASN A 218 -9.83 15.06 -17.19
C ASN A 218 -10.96 16.00 -16.74
N ILE A 219 -12.13 15.46 -16.36
CA ILE A 219 -13.28 16.26 -15.90
C ILE A 219 -12.92 17.10 -14.67
N LEU A 220 -12.27 16.48 -13.67
CA LEU A 220 -11.92 17.15 -12.42
C LEU A 220 -10.81 18.19 -12.62
N THR A 221 -9.80 17.87 -13.45
CA THR A 221 -8.74 18.81 -13.82
C THR A 221 -9.31 20.03 -14.57
N GLU A 222 -10.24 19.82 -15.51
CA GLU A 222 -10.89 20.92 -16.23
C GLU A 222 -11.70 21.82 -15.30
N GLU A 223 -12.44 21.25 -14.33
CA GLU A 223 -13.19 22.03 -13.34
C GLU A 223 -12.26 22.81 -12.39
N GLU A 224 -11.16 22.21 -11.95
CA GLU A 224 -10.16 22.86 -11.13
C GLU A 224 -9.52 24.05 -11.86
N GLN A 225 -9.09 23.85 -13.10
CA GLN A 225 -8.54 24.92 -13.96
C GLN A 225 -9.56 26.04 -14.18
N LYS A 226 -10.83 25.69 -14.40
CA LYS A 226 -11.91 26.67 -14.56
C LYS A 226 -12.10 27.50 -13.29
N LYS A 227 -12.13 26.88 -12.11
CA LYS A 227 -12.25 27.60 -10.83
C LYS A 227 -11.04 28.49 -10.56
N ALA A 228 -9.83 27.98 -10.80
CA ALA A 228 -8.60 28.78 -10.68
C ALA A 228 -8.62 30.01 -11.62
N ALA A 229 -9.09 29.84 -12.86
CA ALA A 229 -9.25 30.95 -13.81
C ALA A 229 -10.33 31.96 -13.38
N GLU A 230 -11.43 31.51 -12.77
CA GLU A 230 -12.46 32.38 -12.20
C GLU A 230 -11.96 33.15 -10.96
N GLU A 231 -11.15 32.51 -10.12
CA GLU A 231 -10.54 33.14 -8.95
C GLU A 231 -9.48 34.17 -9.34
N ALA A 232 -8.61 33.84 -10.30
CA ALA A 232 -7.62 34.78 -10.85
C ALA A 232 -8.30 36.03 -11.46
N LYS A 233 -9.49 35.89 -12.06
CA LYS A 233 -10.30 37.03 -12.55
C LYS A 233 -10.87 37.87 -11.40
N LYS A 234 -11.15 37.27 -10.24
CA LYS A 234 -11.70 37.98 -9.06
C LYS A 234 -10.60 38.68 -8.24
N ASN A 235 -9.39 38.11 -8.19
CA ASN A 235 -8.26 38.62 -7.41
C ASN A 235 -6.95 38.67 -8.24
N PRO A 236 -6.74 39.71 -9.08
CA PRO A 236 -5.56 39.81 -9.95
C PRO A 236 -4.22 39.95 -9.21
N ALA A 237 -4.22 40.21 -7.90
CA ALA A 237 -2.99 40.28 -7.08
C ALA A 237 -2.44 38.89 -6.67
N ASN A 238 -3.22 37.81 -6.81
CA ASN A 238 -2.82 36.43 -6.53
C ASN A 238 -2.45 35.62 -7.79
N ALA A 239 -2.37 36.26 -8.95
CA ALA A 239 -2.16 35.62 -10.25
C ALA A 239 -0.84 34.81 -10.36
N ASN A 240 0.14 35.05 -9.48
CA ASN A 240 1.41 34.32 -9.47
C ASN A 240 1.29 32.89 -8.89
N GLY A 241 0.27 32.58 -8.07
CA GLY A 241 0.10 31.24 -7.50
C GLY A 241 -0.49 30.21 -8.47
N GLY A 242 -1.31 30.67 -9.43
CA GLY A 242 -1.93 29.79 -10.43
C GLY A 242 -0.95 29.29 -11.50
N ALA A 243 0.08 30.08 -11.82
CA ALA A 243 1.15 29.68 -12.74
C ALA A 243 2.07 28.63 -12.09
N GLU A 244 2.43 28.82 -10.81
CA GLU A 244 3.23 27.86 -10.03
C GLU A 244 2.50 26.51 -9.82
N TYR A 245 1.17 26.51 -9.70
CA TYR A 245 0.39 25.28 -9.55
C TYR A 245 0.24 24.51 -10.87
N ALA A 246 0.02 25.22 -11.99
CA ALA A 246 0.01 24.61 -13.33
C ALA A 246 1.39 24.05 -13.72
N GLU A 247 2.48 24.68 -13.27
CA GLU A 247 3.85 24.21 -13.47
C GLU A 247 4.18 23.00 -12.56
N ARG A 248 3.59 22.89 -11.36
CA ARG A 248 3.68 21.69 -10.49
C ARG A 248 2.87 20.50 -11.02
N LEU A 249 1.69 20.73 -11.60
CA LEU A 249 0.89 19.68 -12.25
C LEU A 249 1.51 19.19 -13.56
N ALA A 250 2.17 20.07 -14.31
CA ALA A 250 2.99 19.66 -15.45
C ALA A 250 4.23 18.85 -15.03
N ASN A 251 4.64 18.94 -13.76
CA ASN A 251 5.81 18.27 -13.18
C ASN A 251 5.44 17.15 -12.19
N SER A 252 4.21 16.63 -12.19
CA SER A 252 3.78 15.60 -11.23
C SER A 252 4.40 14.20 -11.42
N ASN A 253 5.47 14.08 -12.23
CA ASN A 253 6.33 12.90 -12.31
C ASN A 253 7.70 13.09 -11.64
N ALA A 254 7.94 14.20 -10.93
CA ALA A 254 9.18 14.43 -10.20
C ALA A 254 8.96 14.32 -8.69
N SER A 255 9.61 13.33 -8.08
CA SER A 255 9.77 13.22 -6.63
C SER A 255 10.46 14.48 -6.09
N THR A 256 9.79 15.20 -5.21
CA THR A 256 10.37 16.34 -4.50
C THR A 256 11.27 15.86 -3.38
N SER A 257 12.59 15.92 -3.59
CA SER A 257 13.58 15.99 -2.51
C SER A 257 14.21 17.38 -2.48
N ALA A 258 13.69 18.26 -1.63
CA ALA A 258 14.37 19.50 -1.28
C ALA A 258 14.27 19.71 0.23
N ALA A 259 15.34 19.38 0.95
CA ALA A 259 15.59 19.93 2.27
C ALA A 259 17.10 19.96 2.59
N ASN A 260 17.58 21.20 2.79
CA ASN A 260 18.53 21.64 3.82
C ASN A 260 19.91 20.98 3.91
N THR A 261 20.93 21.71 3.43
CA THR A 261 22.30 21.62 3.96
C THR A 261 22.55 22.75 4.95
N ALA A 262 22.55 22.42 6.23
CA ALA A 262 23.26 23.18 7.27
C ALA A 262 24.31 22.25 7.87
N ALA A 263 25.57 22.68 7.81
CA ALA A 263 26.75 21.91 8.16
C ALA A 263 26.87 21.69 9.67
N ASN A 264 27.34 20.50 10.06
CA ASN A 264 28.11 20.32 11.30
C ASN A 264 29.16 19.22 11.11
N THR A 265 30.40 19.53 11.46
CA THR A 265 31.62 18.73 11.29
C THR A 265 31.99 18.01 12.58
N GLU A 266 32.15 16.68 12.51
CA GLU A 266 33.38 15.94 12.88
C GLU A 266 33.10 14.43 12.91
N SER A 267 33.23 13.79 11.74
CA SER A 267 33.52 12.36 11.62
C SER A 267 34.41 12.19 10.38
N GLN A 268 35.39 11.29 10.40
CA GLN A 268 36.27 11.02 9.24
C GLN A 268 35.56 10.33 8.06
N TYR A 269 34.23 10.17 8.15
CA TYR A 269 33.39 9.63 7.09
C TYR A 269 33.03 10.74 6.09
N LYS A 270 33.47 10.61 4.84
CA LYS A 270 33.24 11.63 3.81
C LYS A 270 31.95 11.37 3.05
N TYR A 271 31.09 12.37 2.94
CA TYR A 271 29.95 12.37 2.01
C TYR A 271 30.30 13.27 0.82
N ILE A 272 30.65 12.66 -0.31
CA ILE A 272 31.07 13.41 -1.50
C ILE A 272 30.12 13.09 -2.65
N THR A 273 29.31 14.07 -2.99
CA THR A 273 28.32 14.00 -4.06
C THR A 273 28.79 14.81 -5.26
N GLY A 274 28.84 14.17 -6.42
CA GLY A 274 29.10 14.82 -7.69
C GLY A 274 27.95 15.73 -8.12
N LYS A 275 28.16 16.50 -9.19
CA LYS A 275 27.12 17.40 -9.71
C LYS A 275 26.26 16.67 -10.74
N LYS A 276 24.95 16.55 -10.47
CA LYS A 276 23.95 16.09 -11.44
C LYS A 276 23.85 17.09 -12.60
N LYS A 277 23.95 16.62 -13.85
CA LYS A 277 23.98 17.47 -15.06
C LYS A 277 22.63 17.49 -15.77
N SER A 278 21.90 16.38 -15.70
CA SER A 278 20.55 16.22 -16.23
C SER A 278 19.68 15.51 -15.20
N ASP A 279 18.38 15.77 -15.20
CA ASP A 279 17.43 15.06 -14.33
C ASP A 279 17.43 13.55 -14.61
N GLU A 280 17.78 13.15 -15.83
CA GLU A 280 17.89 11.76 -16.31
C GLU A 280 19.19 11.04 -15.90
N ASP A 281 20.17 11.73 -15.30
CA ASP A 281 21.44 11.09 -14.90
C ASP A 281 21.20 10.02 -13.81
N LEU A 282 21.78 8.83 -14.02
CA LEU A 282 21.80 7.74 -13.06
C LEU A 282 22.61 8.11 -11.83
N GLU A 283 22.04 7.85 -10.66
CA GLU A 283 22.72 8.01 -9.39
C GLU A 283 23.51 6.75 -9.01
N ILE A 284 24.82 6.88 -8.88
CA ILE A 284 25.74 5.79 -8.59
C ILE A 284 26.31 5.97 -7.20
N ASN A 285 25.81 5.16 -6.26
CA ASN A 285 26.28 5.14 -4.88
C ASN A 285 27.36 4.08 -4.67
N LEU A 286 28.51 4.53 -4.15
CA LEU A 286 29.60 3.69 -3.65
C LEU A 286 29.75 3.92 -2.14
N TYR A 287 29.73 2.83 -1.38
CA TYR A 287 29.96 2.85 0.06
C TYR A 287 31.32 2.23 0.36
N ILE A 288 32.16 2.96 1.10
CA ILE A 288 33.46 2.47 1.55
C ILE A 288 33.47 2.52 3.09
N ASP A 289 33.54 1.33 3.70
CA ASP A 289 33.55 1.18 5.15
C ASP A 289 34.61 2.07 5.81
N ASN A 290 34.19 2.77 6.87
CA ASN A 290 35.01 3.68 7.67
C ASN A 290 35.69 4.83 6.88
N SER A 291 35.35 5.04 5.60
CA SER A 291 36.02 6.01 4.72
C SER A 291 35.06 7.04 4.12
N GLY A 292 33.83 6.63 3.74
CA GLY A 292 32.84 7.57 3.20
C GLY A 292 31.85 6.96 2.22
N SER A 293 30.83 7.75 1.90
CA SER A 293 29.86 7.50 0.83
C SER A 293 30.08 8.49 -0.31
N TYR A 294 30.11 7.96 -1.53
CA TYR A 294 30.39 8.71 -2.75
C TYR A 294 29.27 8.52 -3.75
N THR A 295 28.69 9.61 -4.21
CA THR A 295 27.57 9.60 -5.16
C THR A 295 28.02 10.26 -6.46
N ALA A 296 28.14 9.48 -7.53
CA ALA A 296 28.40 10.00 -8.88
C ALA A 296 27.12 10.04 -9.70
N TYR A 297 27.05 10.98 -10.64
CA TYR A 297 25.96 11.08 -11.62
C TYR A 297 26.51 10.85 -13.01
N VAL A 298 25.94 9.89 -13.73
CA VAL A 298 26.33 9.56 -15.11
C VAL A 298 25.11 9.42 -15.99
N ALA A 299 25.25 9.73 -17.28
CA ALA A 299 24.14 9.59 -18.23
C ALA A 299 23.65 8.12 -18.31
N PRO A 300 22.37 7.86 -18.63
CA PRO A 300 21.83 6.50 -18.77
C PRO A 300 22.61 5.61 -19.74
N GLU A 301 23.18 6.18 -20.79
CA GLU A 301 24.01 5.51 -21.79
C GLU A 301 25.46 5.27 -21.34
N ALA A 302 25.86 5.76 -20.16
CA ALA A 302 27.23 5.61 -19.68
C ALA A 302 27.60 4.13 -19.47
N THR A 303 28.76 3.77 -20.01
CA THR A 303 29.36 2.45 -19.86
C THR A 303 29.84 2.21 -18.42
N ASP A 304 30.03 0.94 -18.05
CA ASP A 304 30.63 0.57 -16.75
C ASP A 304 31.99 1.28 -16.52
N ALA A 305 32.79 1.43 -17.57
CA ALA A 305 34.09 2.08 -17.50
C ALA A 305 33.98 3.58 -17.19
N GLU A 306 32.98 4.26 -17.76
CA GLU A 306 32.73 5.69 -17.54
C GLU A 306 32.17 5.94 -16.14
N ALA A 307 31.27 5.08 -15.65
CA ALA A 307 30.75 5.16 -14.28
C ALA A 307 31.85 4.94 -13.23
N ILE A 308 32.73 3.96 -13.44
CA ILE A 308 33.89 3.72 -12.57
C ILE A 308 34.82 4.92 -12.58
N ALA A 309 35.14 5.46 -13.75
CA ALA A 309 36.02 6.62 -13.86
C ALA A 309 35.45 7.86 -13.15
N GLU A 310 34.14 8.06 -13.17
CA GLU A 310 33.50 9.19 -12.48
C GLU A 310 33.54 9.03 -10.95
N VAL A 311 33.32 7.81 -10.44
CA VAL A 311 33.43 7.52 -9.00
C VAL A 311 34.90 7.60 -8.54
N GLU A 312 35.87 7.13 -9.34
CA GLU A 312 37.31 7.24 -9.04
C GLU A 312 37.78 8.69 -8.92
N LYS A 313 37.20 9.62 -9.70
CA LYS A 313 37.48 11.06 -9.56
C LYS A 313 37.01 11.61 -8.21
N LEU A 314 35.84 11.19 -7.73
CA LEU A 314 35.30 11.61 -6.43
C LEU A 314 36.08 11.01 -5.26
N VAL A 315 36.50 9.76 -5.39
CA VAL A 315 37.29 9.05 -4.38
C VAL A 315 38.75 9.51 -4.37
N GLY A 316 39.27 10.01 -5.49
CA GLY A 316 40.63 10.53 -5.63
C GLY A 316 41.71 9.45 -5.73
N ARG A 317 41.31 8.19 -5.95
CA ARG A 317 42.19 7.04 -6.21
C ARG A 317 41.47 5.98 -7.06
N PRO A 318 42.22 5.07 -7.72
CA PRO A 318 41.63 3.90 -8.36
C PRO A 318 40.84 3.03 -7.35
N LEU A 319 39.72 2.47 -7.81
CA LEU A 319 38.88 1.57 -7.03
C LEU A 319 39.44 0.14 -7.01
N THR A 320 39.17 -0.60 -5.93
CA THR A 320 39.42 -2.06 -5.89
C THR A 320 38.40 -2.81 -6.77
N GLU A 321 38.65 -4.07 -7.12
CA GLU A 321 37.72 -4.84 -7.95
C GLU A 321 36.35 -5.04 -7.29
N GLU A 322 36.30 -5.16 -5.96
CA GLU A 322 35.07 -5.22 -5.19
C GLU A 322 34.28 -3.92 -5.28
N GLN A 323 34.95 -2.77 -5.15
CA GLN A 323 34.35 -1.44 -5.30
C GLN A 323 33.88 -1.19 -6.74
N LYS A 324 34.63 -1.64 -7.74
CA LYS A 324 34.19 -1.59 -9.14
C LYS A 324 32.95 -2.45 -9.37
N ASN A 325 32.86 -3.62 -8.75
CA ASN A 325 31.68 -4.47 -8.85
C ASN A 325 30.47 -3.84 -8.16
N GLN A 326 30.66 -3.16 -7.02
CA GLN A 326 29.61 -2.37 -6.39
C GLN A 326 29.15 -1.24 -7.33
N VAL A 327 30.06 -0.45 -7.92
CA VAL A 327 29.70 0.58 -8.90
C VAL A 327 28.94 0.02 -10.10
N LYS A 328 29.36 -1.12 -10.67
CA LYS A 328 28.65 -1.79 -11.77
C LYS A 328 27.27 -2.28 -11.35
N SER A 329 27.14 -2.78 -10.11
CA SER A 329 25.87 -3.24 -9.54
C SER A 329 24.93 -2.08 -9.30
N THR A 330 25.41 -1.00 -8.66
CA THR A 330 24.63 0.21 -8.41
C THR A 330 24.27 0.92 -9.71
N ARG A 331 25.12 0.91 -10.74
CA ARG A 331 24.75 1.43 -12.08
C ARG A 331 23.63 0.63 -12.71
N ARG A 332 23.74 -0.70 -12.69
CA ARG A 332 22.68 -1.59 -13.20
C ARG A 332 21.39 -1.44 -12.40
N SER A 333 21.50 -1.30 -11.08
CA SER A 333 20.37 -1.13 -10.17
C SER A 333 19.74 0.25 -10.26
N ALA A 334 20.53 1.33 -10.41
CA ALA A 334 20.02 2.69 -10.61
C ALA A 334 19.37 2.82 -11.99
N TYR A 335 19.96 2.19 -13.01
CA TYR A 335 19.29 2.01 -14.30
C TYR A 335 17.99 1.23 -14.11
N ALA A 336 17.99 0.08 -13.44
CA ALA A 336 16.78 -0.70 -13.18
C ALA A 336 15.74 0.01 -12.28
N ALA A 337 16.17 0.85 -11.34
CA ALA A 337 15.34 1.58 -10.39
C ALA A 337 14.69 2.82 -10.99
N CYS A 338 15.21 3.30 -12.13
CA CYS A 338 14.44 4.13 -13.05
C CYS A 338 13.13 3.42 -13.49
N PHE A 339 13.01 2.10 -13.25
CA PHE A 339 11.89 1.24 -13.68
C PHE A 339 11.18 0.52 -12.52
N SER A 340 11.59 0.70 -11.25
CA SER A 340 10.99 0.00 -10.09
C SER A 340 10.53 0.89 -8.94
N THR A 341 10.78 2.19 -8.99
CA THR A 341 10.04 3.14 -8.16
C THR A 341 8.79 3.59 -8.91
N ASN A 342 7.71 3.81 -8.17
CA ASN A 342 6.34 4.05 -8.60
C ASN A 342 6.14 5.38 -9.37
N SER A 343 7.09 5.79 -10.21
CA SER A 343 7.03 6.98 -11.06
C SER A 343 6.80 6.57 -12.51
N GLY A 344 5.56 6.72 -12.96
CA GLY A 344 5.18 6.68 -14.37
C GLY A 344 4.76 5.32 -14.91
N SER A 345 3.86 4.61 -14.24
CA SER A 345 3.11 3.57 -14.96
C SER A 345 2.36 4.23 -16.12
N SER A 346 2.17 3.50 -17.24
CA SER A 346 1.35 3.88 -18.41
C SER A 346 -0.14 4.14 -18.10
N TYR A 347 -0.49 4.33 -16.83
CA TYR A 347 -1.81 4.61 -16.32
C TYR A 347 -2.07 6.11 -16.46
N GLU A 348 -2.91 6.46 -17.43
CA GLU A 348 -3.37 7.84 -17.68
C GLU A 348 -4.51 8.25 -16.73
N GLY A 349 -4.73 7.50 -15.65
CA GLY A 349 -5.80 7.68 -14.67
C GLY A 349 -5.27 8.19 -13.32
N GLY A 350 -6.14 8.82 -12.54
CA GLY A 350 -5.81 9.33 -11.21
C GLY A 350 -5.87 10.85 -11.14
N TYR A 351 -6.80 11.35 -10.34
CA TYR A 351 -6.89 12.76 -9.99
C TYR A 351 -6.37 12.95 -8.57
N TYR A 352 -5.39 13.84 -8.41
CA TYR A 352 -4.74 14.12 -7.11
C TYR A 352 -5.07 15.51 -6.57
N GLY A 353 -5.97 16.24 -7.23
CA GLY A 353 -6.45 17.53 -6.74
C GLY A 353 -7.61 17.38 -5.74
N GLN A 354 -8.26 18.50 -5.40
CA GLN A 354 -9.27 18.56 -4.35
C GLN A 354 -10.72 18.52 -4.87
N GLU A 355 -10.91 18.61 -6.19
CA GLU A 355 -12.23 18.55 -6.80
C GLU A 355 -12.89 17.17 -6.64
N LYS A 356 -14.23 17.18 -6.53
CA LYS A 356 -15.03 15.96 -6.39
C LYS A 356 -16.07 15.87 -7.49
N LEU A 357 -16.25 14.66 -8.00
CA LEU A 357 -17.23 14.40 -9.04
C LEU A 357 -18.65 14.69 -8.56
N ARG A 358 -19.45 15.31 -9.43
CA ARG A 358 -20.86 15.64 -9.19
C ARG A 358 -21.67 15.50 -10.48
N PRO A 359 -22.99 15.24 -10.41
CA PRO A 359 -23.82 15.00 -11.59
C PRO A 359 -23.73 16.12 -12.65
N ALA A 360 -23.60 17.39 -12.23
CA ALA A 360 -23.43 18.51 -13.15
C ALA A 360 -22.17 18.44 -14.05
N LEU A 361 -21.11 17.75 -13.62
CA LEU A 361 -19.84 17.67 -14.36
C LEU A 361 -19.79 16.53 -15.38
N LEU A 362 -20.66 15.51 -15.24
CA LEU A 362 -20.60 14.34 -16.11
C LEU A 362 -20.90 14.68 -17.56
N ALA A 363 -19.99 14.36 -18.48
CA ALA A 363 -20.23 14.55 -19.90
C ALA A 363 -21.38 13.65 -20.41
N GLY A 364 -22.10 14.10 -21.44
CA GLY A 364 -23.27 13.39 -21.95
C GLY A 364 -22.98 11.97 -22.46
N PHE A 365 -21.78 11.72 -23.00
CA PHE A 365 -21.40 10.39 -23.49
C PHE A 365 -21.23 9.35 -22.38
N LEU A 366 -20.83 9.77 -21.17
CA LEU A 366 -20.72 8.90 -19.99
C LEU A 366 -22.08 8.56 -19.37
N ARG A 367 -23.17 9.16 -19.86
CA ARG A 367 -24.55 8.91 -19.41
C ARG A 367 -25.36 8.09 -20.42
N GLN A 368 -24.73 7.64 -21.52
CA GLN A 368 -25.43 6.96 -22.61
C GLN A 368 -25.76 5.52 -22.28
N ASP A 369 -24.85 4.83 -21.58
CA ASP A 369 -25.04 3.46 -21.12
C ASP A 369 -25.23 3.42 -19.60
N ASP A 370 -26.05 2.49 -19.15
CA ASP A 370 -26.53 2.43 -17.76
C ASP A 370 -25.40 2.08 -16.77
N ILE A 371 -24.47 1.20 -17.16
CA ILE A 371 -23.37 0.76 -16.30
C ILE A 371 -22.33 1.87 -16.08
N THR A 372 -21.94 2.63 -17.11
CA THR A 372 -21.01 3.76 -16.97
C THR A 372 -21.63 4.86 -16.10
N ASP A 373 -22.88 5.21 -16.37
CA ASP A 373 -23.59 6.24 -15.62
C ASP A 373 -23.76 5.86 -14.15
N TRP A 374 -24.16 4.60 -13.90
CA TRP A 374 -24.29 4.07 -12.55
C TRP A 374 -22.96 4.05 -11.79
N LEU A 375 -21.87 3.61 -12.42
CA LEU A 375 -20.53 3.56 -11.78
C LEU A 375 -20.08 4.96 -11.34
N PHE A 376 -20.24 5.98 -12.19
CA PHE A 376 -19.92 7.34 -11.79
C PHE A 376 -20.84 7.85 -10.68
N ALA A 377 -22.16 7.66 -10.81
CA ALA A 377 -23.11 8.10 -9.80
C ALA A 377 -22.90 7.41 -8.43
N TYR A 378 -22.51 6.14 -8.43
CA TYR A 378 -22.25 5.38 -7.22
C TYR A 378 -20.97 5.84 -6.49
N GLN A 379 -19.96 6.30 -7.21
CA GLN A 379 -18.70 6.79 -6.62
C GLN A 379 -18.78 8.21 -6.06
N MET A 380 -19.74 9.03 -6.52
CA MET A 380 -19.91 10.41 -6.05
C MET A 380 -20.14 10.51 -4.53
N ALA A 381 -19.68 11.59 -3.91
CA ALA A 381 -20.00 11.86 -2.52
C ALA A 381 -21.53 11.96 -2.30
N PRO A 382 -22.05 11.54 -1.13
CA PRO A 382 -23.48 11.61 -0.80
C PRO A 382 -23.91 13.07 -0.61
N THR A 383 -24.32 13.71 -1.70
CA THR A 383 -24.85 15.08 -1.71
C THR A 383 -26.32 15.08 -2.10
N PRO A 384 -27.10 16.12 -1.76
CA PRO A 384 -28.48 16.24 -2.23
C PRO A 384 -28.62 16.17 -3.76
N GLU A 385 -27.63 16.69 -4.50
CA GLU A 385 -27.58 16.59 -5.97
C GLU A 385 -27.42 15.14 -6.43
N ALA A 386 -26.45 14.41 -5.87
CA ALA A 386 -26.21 12.99 -6.19
C ALA A 386 -27.41 12.11 -5.81
N TYR A 387 -28.04 12.37 -4.66
CA TYR A 387 -29.25 11.69 -4.24
C TYR A 387 -30.39 11.89 -5.25
N LEU A 388 -30.69 13.13 -5.62
CA LEU A 388 -31.77 13.43 -6.57
C LEU A 388 -31.47 12.85 -7.95
N TYR A 389 -30.20 12.84 -8.38
CA TYR A 389 -29.78 12.21 -9.62
C TYR A 389 -30.09 10.70 -9.61
N ALA A 390 -29.62 9.99 -8.59
CA ALA A 390 -29.86 8.55 -8.42
C ALA A 390 -31.36 8.21 -8.28
N LEU A 391 -32.11 9.03 -7.52
CA LEU A 391 -33.56 8.88 -7.37
C LEU A 391 -34.29 9.04 -8.70
N ASN A 392 -33.91 10.02 -9.52
CA ASN A 392 -34.51 10.23 -10.83
C ASN A 392 -34.20 9.09 -11.79
N LYS A 393 -32.97 8.54 -11.75
CA LYS A 393 -32.58 7.36 -12.51
C LYS A 393 -33.41 6.14 -12.10
N TYR A 394 -33.53 5.88 -10.80
CA TYR A 394 -34.37 4.81 -10.26
C TYR A 394 -35.84 4.97 -10.68
N LYS A 395 -36.40 6.18 -10.64
CA LYS A 395 -37.79 6.43 -11.07
C LYS A 395 -38.01 6.21 -12.56
N ALA A 396 -37.03 6.55 -13.39
CA ALA A 396 -37.12 6.40 -14.84
C ALA A 396 -36.97 4.93 -15.27
N ALA A 397 -36.04 4.20 -14.66
CA ALA A 397 -35.78 2.79 -14.93
C ALA A 397 -35.46 2.07 -13.60
N PRO A 398 -36.48 1.53 -12.90
CA PRO A 398 -36.27 0.86 -11.63
C PRO A 398 -35.35 -0.35 -11.78
N SER A 399 -34.20 -0.31 -11.10
CA SER A 399 -33.25 -1.42 -10.99
C SER A 399 -32.67 -1.47 -9.58
N GLU A 400 -32.16 -2.63 -9.18
CA GLU A 400 -31.49 -2.79 -7.88
C GLU A 400 -30.24 -1.91 -7.77
N LEU A 401 -29.53 -1.70 -8.89
CA LEU A 401 -28.36 -0.81 -8.97
C LEU A 401 -28.72 0.63 -8.60
N TRP A 402 -29.78 1.18 -9.20
CA TRP A 402 -30.21 2.55 -8.92
C TRP A 402 -30.92 2.70 -7.58
N LEU A 403 -31.61 1.67 -7.09
CA LEU A 403 -32.16 1.63 -5.73
C LEU A 403 -31.03 1.70 -4.69
N MET A 404 -30.02 0.84 -4.85
CA MET A 404 -28.84 0.81 -3.99
C MET A 404 -28.11 2.15 -3.99
N THR A 405 -27.90 2.77 -5.16
CA THR A 405 -27.28 4.09 -5.26
C THR A 405 -28.14 5.17 -4.61
N ALA A 406 -29.45 5.19 -4.84
CA ALA A 406 -30.32 6.18 -4.20
C ALA A 406 -30.29 6.07 -2.67
N LEU A 407 -30.31 4.85 -2.12
CA LEU A 407 -30.18 4.62 -0.68
C LEU A 407 -28.78 4.99 -0.16
N SER A 408 -27.71 4.72 -0.90
CA SER A 408 -26.35 5.06 -0.48
C SER A 408 -26.11 6.57 -0.40
N LYS A 409 -26.75 7.35 -1.28
CA LYS A 409 -26.67 8.83 -1.29
C LYS A 409 -27.68 9.54 -0.39
N ALA A 410 -28.68 8.82 0.14
CA ALA A 410 -29.72 9.42 0.97
C ALA A 410 -29.23 9.73 2.40
N ASP A 411 -29.89 10.70 3.03
CA ASP A 411 -29.83 10.97 4.47
C ASP A 411 -31.24 10.94 5.07
N GLN A 412 -31.35 11.12 6.39
CA GLN A 412 -32.64 11.09 7.11
C GLN A 412 -33.70 12.10 6.61
N THR A 413 -33.28 13.18 5.94
CA THR A 413 -34.12 14.26 5.41
C THR A 413 -34.48 14.08 3.94
N SER A 414 -33.89 13.10 3.26
CA SER A 414 -34.17 12.81 1.85
C SER A 414 -35.66 12.54 1.61
N THR A 415 -36.22 13.15 0.56
CA THR A 415 -37.61 12.92 0.14
C THR A 415 -37.79 11.48 -0.39
N TYR A 416 -39.02 10.98 -0.54
CA TYR A 416 -39.30 9.67 -1.18
C TYR A 416 -38.76 8.41 -0.46
N LEU A 417 -38.09 8.53 0.70
CA LEU A 417 -37.58 7.40 1.49
C LEU A 417 -38.60 6.28 1.75
N PRO A 418 -39.87 6.53 2.13
CA PRO A 418 -40.82 5.45 2.38
C PRO A 418 -41.02 4.51 1.18
N ARG A 419 -40.97 5.04 -0.04
CA ARG A 419 -41.09 4.25 -1.27
C ARG A 419 -39.80 3.50 -1.61
N LEU A 420 -38.64 4.06 -1.26
CA LEU A 420 -37.36 3.35 -1.41
C LEU A 420 -37.27 2.19 -0.41
N PHE A 421 -37.78 2.35 0.82
CA PHE A 421 -37.84 1.26 1.80
C PHE A 421 -38.80 0.15 1.36
N GLU A 422 -40.00 0.51 0.85
CA GLU A 422 -40.93 -0.46 0.27
C GLU A 422 -40.28 -1.25 -0.89
N ALA A 423 -39.52 -0.56 -1.76
CA ALA A 423 -38.77 -1.23 -2.82
C ALA A 423 -37.65 -2.14 -2.29
N ALA A 424 -36.94 -1.71 -1.24
CA ALA A 424 -35.89 -2.49 -0.59
C ALA A 424 -36.44 -3.80 0.01
N ASP A 425 -37.65 -3.77 0.59
CA ASP A 425 -38.32 -4.96 1.14
C ASP A 425 -38.67 -6.02 0.05
N HIS A 426 -38.67 -5.63 -1.22
CA HIS A 426 -38.94 -6.52 -2.35
C HIS A 426 -37.68 -7.08 -3.03
N VAL A 427 -36.48 -6.65 -2.62
CA VAL A 427 -35.22 -7.15 -3.18
C VAL A 427 -34.96 -8.57 -2.69
N SER A 428 -34.57 -9.47 -3.60
CA SER A 428 -34.23 -10.85 -3.23
C SER A 428 -33.00 -10.88 -2.32
N HIS A 429 -33.01 -11.70 -1.27
CA HIS A 429 -31.83 -11.91 -0.43
C HIS A 429 -30.66 -12.59 -1.17
N ASP A 430 -30.93 -13.24 -2.32
CA ASP A 430 -29.91 -13.81 -3.21
C ASP A 430 -29.33 -12.76 -4.18
N SER A 431 -29.86 -11.54 -4.20
CA SER A 431 -29.31 -10.46 -5.03
C SER A 431 -27.93 -10.03 -4.51
N PRO A 432 -26.94 -9.81 -5.38
CA PRO A 432 -25.67 -9.22 -4.98
C PRO A 432 -25.81 -7.77 -4.45
N ALA A 433 -26.90 -7.06 -4.78
CA ALA A 433 -27.16 -5.71 -4.27
C ALA A 433 -27.76 -5.70 -2.85
N TRP A 434 -28.30 -6.83 -2.40
CA TRP A 434 -29.05 -6.93 -1.14
C TRP A 434 -28.25 -6.45 0.08
N PRO A 435 -26.99 -6.88 0.32
CA PRO A 435 -26.24 -6.46 1.51
C PRO A 435 -26.09 -4.94 1.61
N THR A 436 -25.83 -4.26 0.49
CA THR A 436 -25.68 -2.80 0.44
C THR A 436 -27.01 -2.09 0.66
N ILE A 437 -28.08 -2.59 0.04
CA ILE A 437 -29.45 -2.07 0.22
C ILE A 437 -29.90 -2.23 1.68
N ALA A 438 -29.69 -3.41 2.27
CA ALA A 438 -30.02 -3.70 3.66
C ALA A 438 -29.23 -2.81 4.62
N TYR A 439 -27.93 -2.61 4.37
CA TYR A 439 -27.09 -1.74 5.19
C TYR A 439 -27.57 -0.29 5.15
N HIS A 440 -27.75 0.27 3.96
CA HIS A 440 -28.17 1.66 3.81
C HIS A 440 -29.61 1.90 4.29
N THR A 441 -30.51 0.93 4.12
CA THR A 441 -31.85 0.98 4.72
C THR A 441 -31.75 1.00 6.24
N SER A 442 -30.93 0.13 6.83
CA SER A 442 -30.74 0.05 8.29
C SER A 442 -30.19 1.34 8.88
N ARG A 443 -29.14 1.94 8.28
CA ARG A 443 -28.60 3.23 8.78
C ARG A 443 -29.64 4.34 8.71
N LEU A 444 -30.42 4.43 7.63
CA LEU A 444 -31.44 5.46 7.46
C LEU A 444 -32.60 5.30 8.44
N LEU A 445 -33.01 4.06 8.72
CA LEU A 445 -34.01 3.77 9.75
C LEU A 445 -33.51 4.15 11.16
N ILE A 446 -32.24 3.86 11.47
CA ILE A 446 -31.60 4.30 12.72
C ILE A 446 -31.62 5.82 12.83
N ASP A 447 -31.21 6.54 11.77
CA ASP A 447 -31.19 8.01 11.75
C ASP A 447 -32.61 8.59 11.90
N GLN A 448 -33.64 7.93 11.35
CA GLN A 448 -35.06 8.28 11.55
C GLN A 448 -35.64 7.87 12.92
N GLY A 449 -34.85 7.24 13.80
CA GLY A 449 -35.30 6.75 15.10
C GLY A 449 -36.18 5.50 15.05
N LYS A 450 -36.29 4.83 13.89
CA LYS A 450 -37.06 3.59 13.69
C LYS A 450 -36.22 2.36 14.07
N MET A 451 -35.90 2.29 15.36
CA MET A 451 -34.93 1.32 15.87
C MET A 451 -35.38 -0.14 15.70
N ASP A 452 -36.67 -0.44 15.86
CA ASP A 452 -37.18 -1.82 15.76
C ASP A 452 -37.11 -2.35 14.32
N ASP A 453 -37.46 -1.51 13.33
CA ASP A 453 -37.36 -1.87 11.91
C ASP A 453 -35.91 -2.10 11.50
N ALA A 454 -35.00 -1.21 11.92
CA ALA A 454 -33.58 -1.37 11.65
C ALA A 454 -33.01 -2.64 12.31
N ARG A 455 -33.38 -2.90 13.57
CA ARG A 455 -32.95 -4.09 14.32
C ARG A 455 -33.34 -5.37 13.60
N ARG A 456 -34.59 -5.45 13.09
CA ARG A 456 -35.08 -6.61 12.33
C ARG A 456 -34.21 -6.91 11.10
N ILE A 457 -33.83 -5.88 10.33
CA ILE A 457 -33.00 -6.04 9.14
C ILE A 457 -31.58 -6.48 9.53
N VAL A 458 -30.98 -5.80 10.52
CA VAL A 458 -29.62 -6.10 11.00
C VAL A 458 -29.53 -7.53 11.55
N ASP A 459 -30.51 -7.96 12.35
CA ASP A 459 -30.53 -9.31 12.91
C ASP A 459 -30.69 -10.38 11.82
N GLY A 460 -31.59 -10.14 10.85
CA GLY A 460 -31.74 -11.05 9.70
C GLY A 460 -30.47 -11.18 8.85
N MET A 461 -29.70 -10.09 8.69
CA MET A 461 -28.40 -10.14 8.01
C MET A 461 -27.35 -10.94 8.80
N LEU A 462 -27.30 -10.77 10.12
CA LEU A 462 -26.37 -11.51 10.98
C LEU A 462 -26.72 -13.00 11.07
N GLU A 463 -27.99 -13.36 10.99
CA GLU A 463 -28.47 -14.76 10.90
C GLU A 463 -28.04 -15.47 9.60
N MET A 464 -27.61 -14.74 8.58
CA MET A 464 -27.07 -15.35 7.36
C MET A 464 -25.77 -16.13 7.62
N GLY A 465 -25.06 -15.82 8.70
CA GLY A 465 -23.88 -16.56 9.13
C GLY A 465 -22.73 -16.44 8.13
N GLU A 466 -22.12 -17.57 7.77
CA GLU A 466 -20.98 -17.62 6.83
C GLU A 466 -21.39 -17.38 5.35
N ARG A 467 -22.70 -17.21 5.08
CA ARG A 467 -23.18 -16.86 3.73
C ARG A 467 -22.83 -15.43 3.30
N ILE A 468 -22.49 -14.57 4.25
CA ILE A 468 -22.04 -13.19 3.99
C ILE A 468 -20.54 -13.05 4.28
N PRO A 469 -19.80 -12.23 3.51
CA PRO A 469 -18.38 -11.97 3.78
C PRO A 469 -18.13 -11.39 5.17
N ILE A 470 -16.93 -11.59 5.70
CA ILE A 470 -16.50 -11.07 7.02
C ILE A 470 -16.68 -9.55 7.10
N SER A 471 -16.30 -8.81 6.05
CA SER A 471 -16.46 -7.36 5.97
C SER A 471 -17.93 -6.92 6.08
N THR A 472 -18.83 -7.64 5.40
CA THR A 472 -20.28 -7.40 5.49
C THR A 472 -20.79 -7.66 6.90
N ARG A 473 -20.43 -8.82 7.50
CA ARG A 473 -20.82 -9.14 8.87
C ARG A 473 -20.35 -8.07 9.86
N ASN A 474 -19.08 -7.66 9.79
CA ASN A 474 -18.51 -6.62 10.64
C ASN A 474 -19.28 -5.30 10.53
N THR A 475 -19.65 -4.91 9.32
CA THR A 475 -20.43 -3.71 9.04
C THR A 475 -21.82 -3.75 9.69
N PHE A 476 -22.49 -4.91 9.66
CA PHE A 476 -23.77 -5.09 10.36
C PHE A 476 -23.62 -5.19 11.87
N LEU A 477 -22.53 -5.76 12.38
CA LEU A 477 -22.22 -5.74 13.81
C LEU A 477 -22.01 -4.31 14.32
N GLN A 478 -21.41 -3.41 13.51
CA GLN A 478 -21.30 -1.98 13.84
C GLN A 478 -22.66 -1.32 14.03
N LEU A 479 -23.66 -1.68 13.22
CA LEU A 479 -25.05 -1.25 13.44
C LEU A 479 -25.67 -1.93 14.67
N LYS A 480 -25.42 -3.23 14.86
CA LYS A 480 -25.98 -4.01 15.98
C LYS A 480 -25.61 -3.44 17.34
N VAL A 481 -24.37 -2.94 17.50
CA VAL A 481 -23.90 -2.30 18.74
C VAL A 481 -24.81 -1.16 19.20
N LYS A 482 -25.39 -0.40 18.26
CA LYS A 482 -26.29 0.73 18.57
C LYS A 482 -27.60 0.30 19.26
N PHE A 483 -27.95 -0.98 19.19
CA PHE A 483 -29.17 -1.52 19.80
C PHE A 483 -28.96 -2.15 21.18
N THR A 484 -27.71 -2.32 21.61
CA THR A 484 -27.36 -3.08 22.81
C THR A 484 -27.87 -2.41 24.08
N GLN A 485 -28.45 -3.21 24.99
CA GLN A 485 -29.09 -2.75 26.22
C GLN A 485 -28.38 -3.24 27.48
N THR A 486 -27.42 -4.14 27.35
CA THR A 486 -26.62 -4.66 28.48
C THR A 486 -25.14 -4.69 28.13
N LEU A 487 -24.30 -4.84 29.16
CA LEU A 487 -22.86 -5.00 28.98
C LEU A 487 -22.55 -6.27 28.17
N GLU A 488 -23.23 -7.37 28.45
CA GLU A 488 -23.01 -8.66 27.77
C GLU A 488 -23.35 -8.60 26.29
N GLU A 489 -24.47 -7.95 25.93
CA GLU A 489 -24.82 -7.72 24.53
C GLU A 489 -23.78 -6.84 23.84
N PHE A 490 -23.34 -5.76 24.50
CA PHE A 490 -22.32 -4.87 23.98
C PHE A 490 -21.03 -5.63 23.68
N LEU A 491 -20.50 -6.39 24.64
CA LEU A 491 -19.28 -7.18 24.47
C LEU A 491 -19.41 -8.23 23.38
N THR A 492 -20.57 -8.89 23.28
CA THR A 492 -20.81 -9.92 22.25
C THR A 492 -20.83 -9.30 20.86
N TYR A 493 -21.50 -8.16 20.68
CA TYR A 493 -21.75 -7.58 19.37
C TYR A 493 -20.74 -6.50 18.96
N SER A 494 -19.86 -6.03 19.84
CA SER A 494 -18.80 -5.08 19.49
C SER A 494 -17.51 -5.74 18.97
N LEU A 495 -17.40 -7.05 19.09
CA LEU A 495 -16.29 -7.82 18.52
C LEU A 495 -16.41 -7.96 16.99
N ARG A 496 -15.27 -7.96 16.29
CA ARG A 496 -15.12 -8.05 14.83
C ARG A 496 -14.08 -9.10 14.48
N ARG A 497 -14.22 -9.80 13.35
CA ARG A 497 -13.15 -10.66 12.82
C ARG A 497 -12.36 -9.88 11.77
N PRO A 498 -11.03 -9.91 11.75
CA PRO A 498 -10.27 -9.24 10.70
C PRO A 498 -10.61 -9.86 9.35
N TYR A 499 -10.85 -9.01 8.33
CA TYR A 499 -11.07 -9.50 6.97
C TYR A 499 -9.76 -9.65 6.19
N ALA A 500 -8.75 -8.84 6.56
CA ALA A 500 -7.40 -8.83 6.03
C ALA A 500 -6.45 -8.19 7.06
N PHE A 501 -5.15 -8.40 6.86
CA PHE A 501 -4.05 -7.77 7.57
C PHE A 501 -3.21 -6.96 6.57
N ASP A 502 -2.54 -5.93 7.06
CA ASP A 502 -1.61 -5.10 6.30
C ASP A 502 -0.22 -5.20 6.94
N PHE A 503 0.76 -5.67 6.18
CA PHE A 503 2.17 -5.67 6.56
C PHE A 503 2.98 -4.86 5.56
N GLY A 504 3.13 -3.56 5.82
CA GLY A 504 3.97 -2.69 4.99
C GLY A 504 3.45 -2.51 3.56
N GLY A 505 2.13 -2.60 3.35
CA GLY A 505 1.47 -2.45 2.06
C GLY A 505 1.02 -3.77 1.43
N GLU A 506 1.46 -4.92 1.95
CA GLU A 506 0.88 -6.21 1.58
C GLU A 506 -0.43 -6.44 2.34
N VAL A 507 -1.56 -6.47 1.63
CA VAL A 507 -2.89 -6.65 2.22
C VAL A 507 -3.45 -8.03 1.88
N GLY A 508 -3.82 -8.81 2.89
CA GLY A 508 -4.35 -10.16 2.67
C GLY A 508 -4.57 -10.97 3.95
N ARG A 509 -4.83 -12.27 3.78
CA ARG A 509 -4.84 -13.21 4.90
C ARG A 509 -3.41 -13.62 5.24
N ILE A 510 -3.14 -13.91 6.51
CA ILE A 510 -1.83 -14.40 6.97
C ILE A 510 -1.45 -15.69 6.24
N ASP A 511 -2.41 -16.61 6.04
CA ASP A 511 -2.13 -17.86 5.31
C ASP A 511 -1.74 -17.62 3.84
N ASP A 512 -2.32 -16.59 3.20
CA ASP A 512 -1.98 -16.24 1.82
C ASP A 512 -0.58 -15.65 1.75
N MET A 513 -0.21 -14.79 2.71
CA MET A 513 1.13 -14.20 2.84
C MET A 513 2.19 -15.28 3.07
N ILE A 514 1.94 -16.22 4.00
CA ILE A 514 2.81 -17.38 4.23
C ILE A 514 2.98 -18.19 2.95
N ALA A 515 1.89 -18.46 2.23
CA ALA A 515 1.94 -19.23 0.99
C ALA A 515 2.74 -18.53 -0.11
N GLU A 516 2.61 -17.20 -0.26
CA GLU A 516 3.39 -16.43 -1.22
C GLU A 516 4.88 -16.39 -0.85
N GLN A 517 5.23 -16.16 0.42
CA GLN A 517 6.63 -16.16 0.84
C GLN A 517 7.31 -17.52 0.65
N LYS A 518 6.60 -18.62 0.91
CA LYS A 518 7.14 -19.98 0.68
C LYS A 518 7.50 -20.23 -0.79
N LYS A 519 6.91 -19.51 -1.75
CA LYS A 519 7.27 -19.62 -3.18
C LYS A 519 8.60 -18.93 -3.51
N GLN A 520 9.09 -18.05 -2.65
CA GLN A 520 10.34 -17.32 -2.85
C GLN A 520 11.60 -18.13 -2.44
N TYR A 521 11.43 -19.41 -2.08
CA TYR A 521 12.55 -20.30 -1.75
C TYR A 521 13.58 -20.35 -2.88
N ASP A 522 14.84 -20.05 -2.53
CA ASP A 522 15.98 -20.15 -3.43
C ASP A 522 17.11 -20.95 -2.77
N PRO A 523 17.51 -22.10 -3.35
CA PRO A 523 18.60 -22.92 -2.79
C PRO A 523 19.96 -22.21 -2.75
N GLU A 524 20.18 -21.14 -3.52
CA GLU A 524 21.42 -20.34 -3.47
C GLU A 524 21.52 -19.54 -2.16
N TYR A 525 20.40 -18.98 -1.71
CA TYR A 525 20.32 -18.13 -0.52
C TYR A 525 19.92 -18.91 0.75
N ASN A 526 19.12 -19.98 0.62
CA ASN A 526 18.60 -20.78 1.73
C ASN A 526 19.34 -22.12 1.88
N LYS A 527 20.59 -22.05 2.37
CA LYS A 527 21.51 -23.20 2.47
C LYS A 527 21.07 -24.31 3.42
N ASP A 528 20.23 -23.98 4.40
CA ASP A 528 19.69 -24.93 5.39
C ASP A 528 18.56 -25.80 4.82
N GLY A 529 18.17 -25.56 3.56
CA GLY A 529 17.18 -26.35 2.83
C GLY A 529 15.76 -25.82 2.97
N ARG A 530 14.88 -26.33 2.13
CA ARG A 530 13.49 -25.87 2.00
C ARG A 530 12.68 -26.02 3.28
N GLU A 531 12.85 -27.12 4.01
CA GLU A 531 12.10 -27.37 5.24
C GLU A 531 12.43 -26.34 6.34
N ALA A 532 13.70 -25.99 6.50
CA ALA A 532 14.13 -24.97 7.46
C ALA A 532 13.55 -23.59 7.08
N TYR A 533 13.62 -23.22 5.81
CA TYR A 533 13.06 -21.96 5.29
C TYR A 533 11.54 -21.87 5.50
N GLU A 534 10.78 -22.90 5.11
CA GLU A 534 9.33 -22.90 5.27
C GLU A 534 8.90 -22.88 6.76
N LYS A 535 9.71 -23.48 7.64
CA LYS A 535 9.48 -23.44 9.09
C LYS A 535 9.76 -22.06 9.67
N GLU A 536 10.81 -21.37 9.21
CA GLU A 536 11.12 -20.01 9.62
C GLU A 536 9.96 -19.06 9.27
N ILE A 537 9.41 -19.15 8.05
CA ILE A 537 8.24 -18.35 7.65
C ILE A 537 7.05 -18.61 8.57
N GLU A 538 6.71 -19.88 8.87
CA GLU A 538 5.59 -20.18 9.76
C GLU A 538 5.83 -19.69 11.20
N GLU A 539 7.08 -19.71 11.68
CA GLU A 539 7.41 -19.17 13.00
C GLU A 539 7.31 -17.64 13.02
N ASN A 540 7.72 -16.94 11.95
CA ASN A 540 7.64 -15.49 11.82
C ASN A 540 6.20 -14.96 11.87
N TYR A 541 5.23 -15.73 11.36
CA TYR A 541 3.80 -15.35 11.35
C TYR A 541 2.97 -16.01 12.46
N LYS A 542 3.61 -16.72 13.38
CA LYS A 542 2.92 -17.56 14.36
C LYS A 542 1.95 -16.78 15.24
N VAL A 543 2.29 -15.55 15.61
CA VAL A 543 1.48 -14.71 16.48
C VAL A 543 0.27 -14.15 15.73
N GLU A 544 0.52 -13.58 14.56
CA GLU A 544 -0.46 -12.96 13.64
C GLU A 544 -1.49 -13.99 13.19
N LYS A 545 -1.04 -15.21 12.90
CA LYS A 545 -1.90 -16.33 12.50
C LYS A 545 -2.93 -16.69 13.56
N LEU A 546 -2.62 -16.50 14.85
CA LEU A 546 -3.61 -16.70 15.92
C LEU A 546 -4.75 -15.69 15.83
N TRP A 547 -4.49 -14.49 15.32
CA TRP A 547 -5.47 -13.40 15.23
C TRP A 547 -6.37 -13.47 14.00
N GLN A 548 -5.96 -14.20 12.96
CA GLN A 548 -6.71 -14.30 11.69
C GLN A 548 -8.17 -14.70 11.86
N ASP A 549 -8.47 -15.60 12.81
CA ASP A 549 -9.83 -16.08 13.06
C ASP A 549 -10.41 -15.62 14.40
N ARG A 550 -9.64 -14.88 15.20
CA ARG A 550 -10.10 -14.34 16.48
C ARG A 550 -10.96 -13.10 16.27
N ALA A 551 -11.86 -12.88 17.21
CA ALA A 551 -12.62 -11.66 17.26
C ALA A 551 -11.86 -10.63 18.11
N MET A 552 -11.89 -9.37 17.70
CA MET A 552 -11.17 -8.26 18.33
C MET A 552 -12.07 -7.03 18.38
N PHE A 553 -11.71 -6.07 19.24
CA PHE A 553 -12.37 -4.77 19.25
C PHE A 553 -11.73 -3.87 18.20
N ASP A 554 -12.57 -3.13 17.47
CA ASP A 554 -12.11 -2.05 16.59
C ASP A 554 -11.79 -0.78 17.40
N THR A 555 -11.11 0.17 16.74
CA THR A 555 -10.71 1.45 17.34
C THR A 555 -11.89 2.19 17.97
N ASP A 556 -13.04 2.23 17.28
CA ASP A 556 -14.27 2.88 17.76
C ASP A 556 -14.76 2.27 19.09
N THR A 557 -14.77 0.94 19.18
CA THR A 557 -15.20 0.22 20.38
C THR A 557 -14.23 0.43 21.54
N ILE A 558 -12.92 0.40 21.26
CA ILE A 558 -11.90 0.65 22.27
C ILE A 558 -11.98 2.08 22.81
N GLU A 559 -12.23 3.06 21.94
CA GLU A 559 -12.47 4.44 22.35
C GLU A 559 -13.70 4.57 23.25
N VAL A 560 -14.76 3.78 23.02
CA VAL A 560 -15.91 3.74 23.94
C VAL A 560 -15.49 3.30 25.34
N PHE A 561 -14.65 2.26 25.48
CA PHE A 561 -14.13 1.85 26.78
C PHE A 561 -13.24 2.92 27.41
N ASN A 562 -12.33 3.50 26.64
CA ASN A 562 -11.39 4.52 27.11
C ASN A 562 -12.11 5.83 27.52
N GLN A 563 -13.27 6.13 26.92
CA GLN A 563 -14.01 7.38 27.15
C GLN A 563 -15.15 7.27 28.17
N HIS A 564 -15.81 6.10 28.28
CA HIS A 564 -17.05 5.98 29.07
C HIS A 564 -16.98 5.02 30.26
N PHE A 565 -15.96 4.16 30.34
CA PHE A 565 -15.90 3.14 31.39
C PHE A 565 -14.88 3.54 32.47
N PRO A 566 -15.34 3.88 33.70
CA PRO A 566 -14.43 4.03 34.83
C PRO A 566 -13.96 2.66 35.34
N ILE A 567 -12.93 2.64 36.19
CA ILE A 567 -12.28 1.41 36.70
C ILE A 567 -13.27 0.32 37.16
N PRO A 568 -14.31 0.60 37.96
CA PRO A 568 -15.25 -0.44 38.39
C PRO A 568 -15.99 -1.13 37.24
N GLN A 569 -16.39 -0.39 36.20
CA GLN A 569 -17.05 -0.95 35.02
C GLN A 569 -16.08 -1.70 34.11
N LEU A 570 -14.81 -1.30 34.06
CA LEU A 570 -13.79 -2.09 33.38
C LEU A 570 -13.52 -3.43 34.07
N ILE A 571 -13.57 -3.47 35.40
CA ILE A 571 -13.51 -4.73 36.17
C ILE A 571 -14.73 -5.60 35.87
N GLU A 572 -15.93 -5.02 35.69
CA GLU A 572 -17.11 -5.76 35.25
C GLU A 572 -16.91 -6.34 33.83
N VAL A 573 -16.28 -5.58 32.92
CA VAL A 573 -15.93 -6.07 31.57
C VAL A 573 -14.94 -7.23 31.64
N GLU A 574 -13.81 -7.06 32.35
CA GLU A 574 -12.76 -8.07 32.50
C GLU A 574 -13.31 -9.39 33.05
N ARG A 575 -14.32 -9.32 33.92
CA ARG A 575 -14.95 -10.49 34.55
C ARG A 575 -16.14 -11.05 33.78
N SER A 576 -16.61 -10.35 32.75
CA SER A 576 -17.79 -10.78 32.01
C SER A 576 -17.51 -12.10 31.29
N PRO A 577 -18.43 -13.09 31.33
CA PRO A 577 -18.31 -14.30 30.52
C PRO A 577 -18.46 -14.02 29.01
N ALA A 578 -18.98 -12.85 28.63
CA ALA A 578 -19.11 -12.45 27.22
C ALA A 578 -17.78 -11.97 26.61
N LEU A 579 -16.77 -11.62 27.43
CA LEU A 579 -15.44 -11.25 26.95
C LEU A 579 -14.61 -12.52 26.69
N PRO A 580 -14.09 -12.72 25.46
CA PRO A 580 -13.17 -13.82 25.17
C PRO A 580 -11.94 -13.80 26.07
N ASP A 581 -11.49 -14.98 26.52
CA ASP A 581 -10.40 -15.09 27.51
C ASP A 581 -9.09 -14.43 27.05
N TYR A 582 -8.77 -14.53 25.76
CA TYR A 582 -7.57 -13.91 25.17
C TYR A 582 -7.63 -12.38 25.09
N LEU A 583 -8.75 -11.75 25.45
CA LEU A 583 -8.86 -10.28 25.55
C LEU A 583 -8.83 -9.79 26.99
N ARG A 584 -8.99 -10.66 27.99
CA ARG A 584 -9.08 -10.26 29.42
C ARG A 584 -7.80 -9.63 29.94
N GLU A 585 -6.65 -10.16 29.50
CA GLU A 585 -5.32 -9.67 29.85
C GLU A 585 -5.18 -8.15 29.63
N ARG A 586 -5.58 -7.66 28.46
CA ARG A 586 -5.48 -6.22 28.12
C ARG A 586 -6.31 -5.35 29.07
N PHE A 587 -7.48 -5.82 29.47
CA PHE A 587 -8.30 -5.10 30.45
C PHE A 587 -7.64 -5.12 31.82
N ALA A 588 -7.12 -6.27 32.27
CA ALA A 588 -6.44 -6.37 33.56
C ALA A 588 -5.23 -5.42 33.63
N MET A 589 -4.41 -5.38 32.59
CA MET A 589 -3.24 -4.49 32.47
C MET A 589 -3.66 -3.01 32.49
N ALA A 590 -4.64 -2.62 31.67
CA ALA A 590 -5.13 -1.24 31.63
C ALA A 590 -5.79 -0.81 32.95
N ILE A 591 -6.55 -1.69 33.60
CA ILE A 591 -7.15 -1.43 34.90
C ILE A 591 -6.08 -1.23 35.97
N TRP A 592 -5.05 -2.09 35.99
CA TRP A 592 -3.95 -2.01 36.95
C TRP A 592 -3.21 -0.68 36.79
N MET A 593 -2.85 -0.31 35.56
CA MET A 593 -2.16 0.95 35.26
C MET A 593 -3.01 2.19 35.54
N ARG A 594 -4.30 2.18 35.17
CA ARG A 594 -5.22 3.29 35.55
C ARG A 594 -5.31 3.45 37.06
N SER A 595 -5.39 2.33 37.79
CA SER A 595 -5.49 2.36 39.24
C SER A 595 -4.22 2.94 39.88
N PHE A 596 -3.04 2.65 39.33
CA PHE A 596 -1.79 3.29 39.75
C PHE A 596 -1.81 4.79 39.49
N LEU A 597 -2.07 5.20 38.25
CA LEU A 597 -2.00 6.61 37.84
C LEU A 597 -3.07 7.49 38.49
N LEU A 598 -4.20 6.92 38.91
CA LEU A 598 -5.30 7.64 39.53
C LEU A 598 -5.29 7.58 41.07
N ASP A 599 -4.23 7.03 41.66
CA ASP A 599 -4.06 6.83 43.11
C ASP A 599 -5.12 5.92 43.77
N ASP A 600 -5.61 4.91 43.03
CA ASP A 600 -6.60 3.94 43.48
C ASP A 600 -5.95 2.59 43.88
N LEU A 601 -5.21 2.62 44.98
CA LEU A 601 -4.54 1.44 45.51
C LEU A 601 -5.51 0.27 45.81
N ALA A 602 -6.75 0.56 46.16
CA ALA A 602 -7.74 -0.46 46.47
C ALA A 602 -8.09 -1.31 45.26
N ASN A 603 -8.36 -0.69 44.10
CA ASN A 603 -8.61 -1.42 42.86
C ASN A 603 -7.33 -1.99 42.26
N LEU A 604 -6.17 -1.33 42.42
CA LEU A 604 -4.88 -1.87 42.00
C LEU A 604 -4.63 -3.23 42.67
N LEU A 605 -4.70 -3.30 44.01
CA LEU A 605 -4.50 -4.54 44.75
C LEU A 605 -5.55 -5.61 44.42
N LYS A 606 -6.78 -5.18 44.08
CA LYS A 606 -7.87 -6.09 43.70
C LYS A 606 -7.64 -6.76 42.35
N ILE A 607 -7.01 -6.07 41.38
CA ILE A 607 -6.77 -6.61 40.03
C ILE A 607 -5.40 -7.29 39.90
N THR A 608 -4.42 -7.00 40.78
CA THR A 608 -3.09 -7.63 40.77
C THR A 608 -3.10 -9.17 40.63
N PRO A 609 -4.00 -9.94 41.29
CA PRO A 609 -4.03 -11.39 41.11
C PRO A 609 -4.37 -11.83 39.67
N GLU A 610 -5.22 -11.08 38.96
CA GLU A 610 -5.53 -11.39 37.55
C GLU A 610 -4.34 -11.04 36.65
N VAL A 611 -3.62 -9.95 36.93
CA VAL A 611 -2.37 -9.62 36.21
C VAL A 611 -1.35 -10.76 36.37
N ILE A 612 -1.15 -11.28 37.58
CA ILE A 612 -0.23 -12.42 37.84
C ILE A 612 -0.72 -13.71 37.15
N LYS A 613 -2.03 -13.90 37.06
CA LYS A 613 -2.61 -15.07 36.38
C LYS A 613 -2.36 -15.04 34.87
N TYR A 614 -2.45 -13.87 34.24
CA TYR A 614 -2.20 -13.72 32.80
C TYR A 614 -0.69 -13.62 32.48
N HIS A 615 0.10 -13.03 33.38
CA HIS A 615 1.56 -12.94 33.31
C HIS A 615 2.21 -13.53 34.57
N PRO A 616 2.38 -14.87 34.65
CA PRO A 616 3.03 -15.52 35.79
C PRO A 616 4.47 -15.07 36.01
N ASP A 617 5.13 -14.59 34.96
CA ASP A 617 6.46 -13.97 34.98
C ASP A 617 6.51 -12.67 35.79
N PHE A 618 5.38 -11.96 35.96
CA PHE A 618 5.30 -10.77 36.81
C PHE A 618 5.16 -11.09 38.30
N ALA A 619 4.98 -12.37 38.67
CA ALA A 619 4.68 -12.76 40.05
C ALA A 619 5.76 -12.32 41.03
N ASP A 620 7.03 -12.52 40.68
CA ASP A 620 8.18 -12.20 41.54
C ASP A 620 8.34 -10.68 41.71
N ASP A 621 8.18 -9.91 40.63
CA ASP A 621 8.29 -8.45 40.65
C ASP A 621 7.12 -7.77 41.37
N LEU A 622 5.96 -8.42 41.45
CA LEU A 622 4.79 -7.95 42.20
C LEU A 622 4.76 -8.39 43.68
N GLN A 623 5.58 -9.37 44.11
CA GLN A 623 5.65 -9.77 45.53
C GLN A 623 6.00 -8.62 46.49
N PRO A 624 6.94 -7.70 46.17
CA PRO A 624 7.26 -6.56 47.03
C PRO A 624 6.05 -5.65 47.28
N LEU A 625 5.18 -5.47 46.29
CA LEU A 625 3.93 -4.72 46.44
C LEU A 625 2.99 -5.42 47.44
N LEU A 626 2.79 -6.73 47.28
CA LEU A 626 1.85 -7.51 48.11
C LEU A 626 2.33 -7.67 49.56
N SER A 627 3.63 -7.62 49.79
CA SER A 627 4.25 -7.81 51.12
C SER A 627 4.59 -6.50 51.84
N ALA A 628 4.53 -5.36 51.16
CA ALA A 628 4.85 -4.06 51.73
C ALA A 628 3.86 -3.65 52.84
N LYS A 629 4.41 -3.07 53.91
CA LYS A 629 3.65 -2.66 55.12
C LYS A 629 3.37 -1.17 55.20
N THR A 630 3.96 -0.38 54.32
CA THR A 630 3.82 1.09 54.28
C THR A 630 3.45 1.52 52.88
N LEU A 631 2.73 2.64 52.77
CA LEU A 631 2.33 3.20 51.48
C LEU A 631 3.55 3.52 50.62
N SER A 632 4.60 4.14 51.18
CA SER A 632 5.82 4.45 50.41
C SER A 632 6.55 3.19 49.91
N SER A 633 6.52 2.08 50.65
CA SER A 633 7.09 0.82 50.15
C SER A 633 6.25 0.22 49.02
N GLN A 634 4.92 0.38 49.07
CA GLN A 634 4.02 -0.02 47.98
C GLN A 634 4.24 0.85 46.74
N ASP A 635 4.29 2.17 46.90
CA ASP A 635 4.48 3.13 45.79
C ASP A 635 5.78 2.87 45.03
N HIS A 636 6.90 2.66 45.73
CA HIS A 636 8.17 2.35 45.06
C HIS A 636 8.21 0.94 44.46
N ALA A 637 7.48 -0.03 45.04
CA ALA A 637 7.35 -1.35 44.42
C ALA A 637 6.55 -1.27 43.11
N ILE A 638 5.44 -0.52 43.10
CA ILE A 638 4.64 -0.26 41.91
C ILE A 638 5.46 0.47 40.85
N LEU A 639 6.13 1.56 41.21
CA LEU A 639 6.95 2.34 40.27
C LEU A 639 8.06 1.50 39.67
N PHE A 640 8.76 0.70 40.49
CA PHE A 640 9.82 -0.17 40.00
C PHE A 640 9.29 -1.26 39.06
N PHE A 641 8.13 -1.86 39.37
CA PHE A 641 7.45 -2.80 38.48
C PHE A 641 7.13 -2.15 37.13
N VAL A 642 6.53 -0.95 37.12
CA VAL A 642 6.23 -0.23 35.87
C VAL A 642 7.49 -0.02 35.03
N LEU A 643 8.61 0.36 35.65
CA LEU A 643 9.88 0.58 34.96
C LEU A 643 10.46 -0.69 34.32
N LYS A 644 10.13 -1.87 34.85
CA LYS A 644 10.64 -3.16 34.35
C LYS A 644 9.82 -3.71 33.19
N HIS A 645 8.56 -3.28 33.06
CA HIS A 645 7.60 -3.84 32.11
C HIS A 645 7.02 -2.74 31.21
N PRO A 646 7.70 -2.39 30.10
CA PRO A 646 7.23 -1.36 29.19
C PRO A 646 5.94 -1.73 28.44
N ILE A 647 5.44 -2.97 28.52
CA ILE A 647 4.11 -3.33 28.00
C ILE A 647 2.95 -2.65 28.76
N LEU A 648 3.21 -2.06 29.92
CA LEU A 648 2.18 -1.49 30.79
C LEU A 648 1.65 -0.13 30.29
N THR A 649 0.37 -0.11 29.89
CA THR A 649 -0.36 1.08 29.46
C THR A 649 -1.68 1.25 30.23
N PRO A 650 -2.14 2.49 30.54
CA PRO A 650 -3.47 2.72 31.09
C PRO A 650 -4.56 2.69 30.00
N TYR A 651 -4.24 2.50 28.73
CA TYR A 651 -5.20 2.49 27.64
C TYR A 651 -5.50 1.08 27.20
N ILE A 652 -6.77 0.81 26.89
CA ILE A 652 -7.10 -0.43 26.19
C ILE A 652 -6.71 -0.20 24.73
N GLU A 653 -6.07 -1.20 24.13
CA GLU A 653 -5.59 -1.16 22.74
C GLU A 653 -6.49 -1.98 21.82
N ASP A 654 -6.67 -1.48 20.60
CA ASP A 654 -7.37 -2.16 19.51
C ASP A 654 -6.47 -3.16 18.78
N GLY A 655 -7.05 -3.90 17.82
CA GLY A 655 -6.31 -4.85 16.99
C GLY A 655 -5.61 -5.96 17.79
N MET A 656 -4.37 -6.29 17.39
CA MET A 656 -3.55 -7.34 18.03
C MET A 656 -2.91 -6.88 19.35
N GLY A 657 -2.94 -5.57 19.65
CA GLY A 657 -2.25 -4.98 20.79
C GLY A 657 -0.76 -5.31 20.80
N ARG A 658 -0.07 -4.97 21.89
CA ARG A 658 1.29 -5.45 22.12
C ARG A 658 1.30 -6.93 22.52
N THR A 659 2.15 -7.72 21.86
CA THR A 659 2.23 -9.19 22.07
C THR A 659 3.50 -9.66 22.77
N SER A 660 4.44 -8.76 23.05
CA SER A 660 5.67 -9.07 23.79
C SER A 660 6.06 -7.94 24.77
N ASP A 661 6.58 -8.31 25.93
CA ASP A 661 7.21 -7.39 26.89
C ASP A 661 8.72 -7.26 26.60
N GLU A 662 9.12 -7.46 25.34
CA GLU A 662 10.51 -7.24 24.96
C GLU A 662 10.85 -5.77 25.17
N GLN A 663 11.91 -5.53 25.95
CA GLN A 663 12.49 -4.21 26.15
C GLN A 663 13.28 -3.85 24.89
N ASP A 664 12.58 -3.62 23.78
CA ASP A 664 13.19 -2.98 22.62
C ASP A 664 13.28 -1.47 22.89
N PRO A 665 14.49 -0.91 23.04
CA PRO A 665 14.70 0.52 23.18
C PRO A 665 14.42 1.30 21.91
N MET A 666 13.80 0.73 20.89
CA MET A 666 13.31 1.42 19.69
C MET A 666 11.78 1.38 19.59
N ALA A 667 11.10 0.59 20.41
CA ALA A 667 9.66 0.40 20.29
C ALA A 667 8.91 1.68 20.70
N SER A 668 8.19 2.27 19.75
CA SER A 668 7.45 3.53 19.93
C SER A 668 6.23 3.40 20.85
N ASP A 669 5.84 2.18 21.19
CA ASP A 669 4.69 1.82 22.02
C ASP A 669 5.09 1.41 23.45
N ASN A 670 6.34 1.68 23.88
CA ASN A 670 6.74 1.49 25.27
C ASN A 670 5.96 2.42 26.23
N TRP A 671 5.29 1.81 27.21
CA TRP A 671 4.37 2.43 28.19
C TRP A 671 3.16 3.11 27.56
N TRP A 672 3.08 4.45 27.65
CA TRP A 672 1.92 5.21 27.18
C TRP A 672 2.29 6.61 26.73
N CYS A 673 1.53 7.11 25.76
CA CYS A 673 1.49 8.51 25.40
C CYS A 673 0.28 9.20 26.05
N ALA A 674 0.38 10.51 26.27
CA ALA A 674 -0.77 11.30 26.65
C ALA A 674 -1.87 11.19 25.56
N PRO A 675 -3.16 11.13 25.92
CA PRO A 675 -4.22 11.00 24.94
C PRO A 675 -4.25 12.22 24.01
N TYR A 676 -4.31 11.95 22.71
CA TYR A 676 -4.49 12.98 21.71
C TYR A 676 -5.99 13.25 21.50
N ASP A 677 -6.40 14.49 21.72
CA ASP A 677 -7.81 14.92 21.69
C ASP A 677 -8.14 15.70 20.40
N GLN A 678 -7.24 15.69 19.42
CA GLN A 678 -7.50 16.24 18.09
C GLN A 678 -7.56 15.11 17.06
N GLU A 679 -8.18 15.38 15.93
CA GLU A 679 -8.16 14.55 14.74
C GLU A 679 -7.90 15.46 13.54
N TYR A 680 -7.18 14.95 12.54
CA TYR A 680 -6.96 15.67 11.30
C TYR A 680 -8.19 15.53 10.42
N ASP A 681 -8.83 16.65 10.11
CA ASP A 681 -9.96 16.69 9.17
C ASP A 681 -9.42 16.91 7.77
N GLU A 682 -9.26 15.80 7.03
CA GLU A 682 -8.78 15.82 5.64
C GLU A 682 -9.59 16.75 4.73
N ALA A 683 -10.90 16.92 4.98
CA ALA A 683 -11.75 17.75 4.14
C ALA A 683 -11.50 19.26 4.35
N THR A 684 -11.00 19.64 5.53
CA THR A 684 -10.65 21.04 5.85
C THR A 684 -9.15 21.29 5.89
N GLY A 685 -8.33 20.22 5.88
CA GLY A 685 -6.88 20.27 6.01
C GLY A 685 -6.39 20.73 7.39
N ALA A 686 -7.21 20.61 8.43
CA ALA A 686 -6.96 21.19 9.75
C ALA A 686 -7.19 20.19 10.90
N GLU A 687 -6.47 20.38 12.00
CA GLU A 687 -6.77 19.69 13.25
C GLU A 687 -8.08 20.22 13.86
N ARG A 688 -8.95 19.31 14.30
CA ARG A 688 -10.16 19.63 15.04
C ARG A 688 -10.29 18.74 16.28
N PRO A 689 -11.05 19.16 17.31
CA PRO A 689 -11.27 18.32 18.49
C PRO A 689 -11.95 17.00 18.11
N LYS A 690 -11.37 15.88 18.55
CA LYS A 690 -11.95 14.54 18.38
C LYS A 690 -13.23 14.45 19.19
N ALA A 691 -14.35 14.17 18.53
CA ALA A 691 -15.62 13.99 19.23
C ALA A 691 -15.60 12.67 20.02
N PRO A 692 -16.01 12.66 21.30
CA PRO A 692 -16.12 11.40 22.03
C PRO A 692 -17.21 10.52 21.39
N PRO A 693 -17.04 9.19 21.42
CA PRO A 693 -18.04 8.28 20.88
C PRO A 693 -19.35 8.36 21.68
N HIS A 694 -20.41 7.74 21.17
CA HIS A 694 -21.67 7.71 21.89
C HIS A 694 -21.59 6.82 23.14
N ARG A 695 -22.05 7.35 24.28
CA ARG A 695 -22.20 6.58 25.53
C ARG A 695 -23.18 5.41 25.32
N PRO A 696 -22.78 4.16 25.63
CA PRO A 696 -23.71 3.03 25.66
C PRO A 696 -24.89 3.25 26.60
N ALA A 697 -26.10 2.85 26.18
CA ALA A 697 -27.34 3.17 26.88
C ALA A 697 -27.38 2.63 28.33
N PHE A 698 -26.78 1.45 28.56
CA PHE A 698 -26.73 0.78 29.86
C PHE A 698 -25.77 1.42 30.87
N LEU A 699 -24.79 2.21 30.41
CA LEU A 699 -23.93 2.97 31.33
C LEU A 699 -24.65 4.21 31.83
N THR A 700 -24.73 4.43 33.13
CA THR A 700 -25.34 5.64 33.67
C THR A 700 -24.53 6.90 33.30
N ALA A 701 -25.21 8.04 33.26
CA ALA A 701 -24.53 9.32 33.06
C ALA A 701 -23.50 9.65 34.16
N VAL A 702 -23.68 9.10 35.38
CA VAL A 702 -22.73 9.27 36.49
C VAL A 702 -21.46 8.48 36.22
N GLN A 703 -21.57 7.21 35.84
CA GLN A 703 -20.40 6.37 35.49
C GLN A 703 -19.59 6.98 34.36
N SER A 704 -20.26 7.44 33.28
CA SER A 704 -19.57 8.08 32.17
C SER A 704 -18.91 9.40 32.56
N ARG A 705 -19.49 10.20 33.47
CA ARG A 705 -18.83 11.43 33.96
C ARG A 705 -17.62 11.12 34.83
N GLN A 706 -17.63 10.01 35.57
CA GLN A 706 -16.46 9.55 36.31
C GLN A 706 -15.34 9.20 35.33
N ALA A 707 -15.61 8.42 34.28
CA ALA A 707 -14.61 8.09 33.26
C ALA A 707 -14.00 9.33 32.60
N GLN A 708 -14.81 10.34 32.30
CA GLN A 708 -14.33 11.60 31.74
C GLN A 708 -13.44 12.39 32.73
N THR A 709 -13.74 12.31 34.03
CA THR A 709 -12.90 12.90 35.09
C THR A 709 -11.56 12.17 35.20
N ASP A 710 -11.60 10.84 35.20
CA ASP A 710 -10.41 9.97 35.22
C ASP A 710 -9.52 10.26 34.02
N ARG A 711 -10.11 10.30 32.81
CA ARG A 711 -9.40 10.63 31.57
C ARG A 711 -8.75 12.00 31.60
N LYS A 712 -9.41 13.01 32.17
CA LYS A 712 -8.82 14.35 32.32
C LYS A 712 -7.56 14.29 33.19
N ARG A 713 -7.58 13.55 34.30
CA ARG A 713 -6.40 13.33 35.16
C ARG A 713 -5.29 12.59 34.41
N LEU A 714 -5.63 11.52 33.67
CA LEU A 714 -4.65 10.79 32.85
C LEU A 714 -3.99 11.69 31.80
N LYS A 715 -4.74 12.63 31.21
CA LYS A 715 -4.18 13.62 30.30
C LYS A 715 -3.27 14.63 31.00
N GLU A 716 -3.63 15.08 32.20
CA GLU A 716 -2.81 16.00 33.01
C GLU A 716 -1.49 15.36 33.48
N ILE A 717 -1.46 14.03 33.65
CA ILE A 717 -0.23 13.26 33.94
C ILE A 717 0.79 13.35 32.79
N GLY A 718 0.32 13.42 31.55
CA GLY A 718 1.17 13.53 30.37
C GLY A 718 1.85 12.22 29.95
N ASP A 719 2.92 12.35 29.19
CA ASP A 719 3.66 11.23 28.60
C ASP A 719 4.49 10.46 29.64
N SER A 720 4.57 9.14 29.45
CA SER A 720 5.23 8.24 30.39
C SER A 720 6.70 8.56 30.68
N PRO A 721 7.58 8.92 29.70
CA PRO A 721 9.01 9.01 29.98
C PRO A 721 9.32 10.13 30.98
N LYS A 722 8.67 11.28 30.81
CA LYS A 722 8.82 12.43 31.70
C LYS A 722 8.18 12.17 33.06
N TYR A 723 6.97 11.64 33.09
CA TYR A 723 6.26 11.36 34.36
C TYR A 723 7.04 10.36 35.22
N LEU A 724 7.50 9.25 34.63
CA LEU A 724 8.28 8.23 35.34
C LEU A 724 9.61 8.78 35.84
N ALA A 725 10.30 9.59 35.03
CA ALA A 725 11.53 10.26 35.46
C ALA A 725 11.30 11.13 36.71
N GLU A 726 10.28 12.00 36.69
CA GLU A 726 9.95 12.86 37.83
C GLU A 726 9.68 12.03 39.11
N LYS A 727 8.92 10.93 39.01
CA LYS A 727 8.65 10.03 40.14
C LYS A 727 9.90 9.31 40.65
N VAL A 728 10.78 8.85 39.75
CA VAL A 728 12.05 8.19 40.13
C VAL A 728 13.00 9.17 40.81
N MET A 729 13.09 10.42 40.35
CA MET A 729 13.93 11.42 40.99
C MET A 729 13.43 11.81 42.38
N ASP A 730 12.12 11.90 42.57
CA ASP A 730 11.52 12.08 43.88
C ASP A 730 11.83 10.91 44.82
N TRP A 731 11.76 9.67 44.32
CA TRP A 731 12.17 8.48 45.06
C TRP A 731 13.65 8.53 45.44
N ALA A 732 14.54 8.85 44.49
CA ALA A 732 15.99 8.92 44.71
C ALA A 732 16.37 9.96 45.78
N LYS A 733 15.74 11.15 45.75
CA LYS A 733 15.98 12.21 46.72
C LYS A 733 15.51 11.86 48.14
N ARG A 734 14.38 11.15 48.27
CA ARG A 734 13.79 10.81 49.57
C ARG A 734 14.37 9.54 50.19
N PHE A 735 14.73 8.56 49.37
CA PHE A 735 15.22 7.25 49.80
C PHE A 735 16.50 6.85 49.05
N PRO A 736 17.59 7.64 49.18
CA PRO A 736 18.80 7.45 48.38
C PRO A 736 19.51 6.12 48.65
N THR A 737 19.19 5.41 49.73
CA THR A 737 19.80 4.12 50.09
C THR A 737 19.03 2.90 49.59
N ASP A 738 17.88 3.09 48.93
CA ASP A 738 17.15 1.98 48.31
C ASP A 738 17.97 1.45 47.12
N ARG A 739 18.26 0.14 47.15
CA ARG A 739 19.17 -0.52 46.19
C ARG A 739 18.63 -0.54 44.76
N ARG A 740 17.34 -0.30 44.57
CA ARG A 740 16.69 -0.26 43.26
C ARG A 740 16.83 1.08 42.55
N VAL A 741 17.13 2.16 43.27
CA VAL A 741 17.18 3.53 42.72
C VAL A 741 18.20 3.67 41.58
N PRO A 742 19.43 3.11 41.64
CA PRO A 742 20.39 3.26 40.54
C PRO A 742 19.89 2.66 39.23
N GLU A 743 19.23 1.50 39.27
CA GLU A 743 18.60 0.87 38.11
C GLU A 743 17.44 1.72 37.59
N ALA A 744 16.55 2.16 38.49
CA ALA A 744 15.41 2.98 38.12
C ALA A 744 15.84 4.28 37.41
N LEU A 745 16.91 4.93 37.91
CA LEU A 745 17.51 6.10 37.28
C LEU A 745 18.03 5.78 35.87
N TYR A 746 18.75 4.67 35.70
CA TYR A 746 19.25 4.26 34.39
C TYR A 746 18.12 4.04 33.38
N VAL A 747 17.04 3.34 33.76
CA VAL A 747 15.89 3.10 32.88
C VAL A 747 15.27 4.42 32.40
N VAL A 748 14.99 5.37 33.30
CA VAL A 748 14.38 6.66 32.91
C VAL A 748 15.32 7.57 32.12
N ILE A 749 16.65 7.47 32.34
CA ILE A 749 17.66 8.16 31.52
C ILE A 749 17.60 7.64 30.08
N SER A 750 17.55 6.32 29.90
CA SER A 750 17.43 5.67 28.60
C SER A 750 16.13 6.02 27.89
N ALA A 751 15.01 6.07 28.63
CA ALA A 751 13.69 6.44 28.10
C ALA A 751 13.60 7.89 27.60
N ASN A 752 14.39 8.81 28.15
CA ASN A 752 14.33 10.24 27.84
C ASN A 752 15.37 10.73 26.81
N GLY A 753 16.21 9.83 26.25
CA GLY A 753 17.22 10.19 25.23
C GLY A 753 16.67 10.34 23.80
N TRP A 754 17.56 10.51 22.81
CA TRP A 754 17.21 10.64 21.37
C TRP A 754 16.27 9.52 20.92
N THR A 755 15.15 9.91 20.30
CA THR A 755 13.85 9.19 20.16
C THR A 755 13.94 7.67 20.05
N LYS A 756 13.82 7.03 21.22
CA LYS A 756 13.95 5.58 21.44
C LYS A 756 12.77 4.98 22.24
N TYR A 757 11.84 5.79 22.76
CA TYR A 757 10.70 5.32 23.54
C TYR A 757 9.51 6.28 23.38
N GLY A 758 8.62 6.02 22.43
CA GLY A 758 7.32 6.72 22.31
C GLY A 758 7.32 8.25 22.47
N CYS A 759 6.17 8.81 22.80
CA CYS A 759 5.92 10.25 22.84
C CYS A 759 6.58 10.96 24.05
N GLY A 760 6.95 12.23 23.89
CA GLY A 760 7.23 13.14 25.01
C GLY A 760 8.58 13.00 25.74
N ASN A 761 9.60 12.44 25.08
CA ASN A 761 10.98 12.37 25.62
C ASN A 761 11.61 13.75 25.85
N ASN A 762 12.61 13.83 26.73
CA ASN A 762 13.31 15.08 27.06
C ASN A 762 14.81 14.86 27.36
N GLU A 763 15.68 15.27 26.42
CA GLU A 763 17.13 15.10 26.55
C GLU A 763 17.77 15.88 27.71
N ASP A 764 17.14 16.97 28.18
CA ASP A 764 17.62 17.71 29.34
C ASP A 764 17.54 16.85 30.62
N ILE A 765 16.49 16.03 30.74
CA ILE A 765 16.32 15.07 31.85
C ILE A 765 17.45 14.05 31.83
N THR A 766 17.80 13.51 30.66
CA THR A 766 18.89 12.56 30.49
C THR A 766 20.20 13.11 31.06
N THR A 767 20.55 14.37 30.74
CA THR A 767 21.78 15.02 31.22
C THR A 767 21.78 15.22 32.74
N GLU A 768 20.70 15.77 33.30
CA GLU A 768 20.57 16.02 34.74
C GLU A 768 20.66 14.71 35.55
N TYR A 769 19.92 13.68 35.10
CA TYR A 769 19.77 12.44 35.87
C TYR A 769 21.01 11.57 35.76
N SER A 770 21.69 11.57 34.60
CA SER A 770 23.02 10.95 34.45
C SER A 770 24.02 11.55 35.41
N THR A 771 24.00 12.88 35.57
CA THR A 771 24.87 13.58 36.52
C THR A 771 24.54 13.18 37.97
N TYR A 772 23.26 13.10 38.31
CA TYR A 772 22.82 12.65 39.63
C TYR A 772 23.27 11.21 39.92
N LEU A 773 23.04 10.28 38.98
CA LEU A 773 23.41 8.87 39.09
C LEU A 773 24.92 8.71 39.35
N ARG A 774 25.77 9.37 38.54
CA ARG A 774 27.23 9.33 38.70
C ARG A 774 27.72 9.91 40.02
N LYS A 775 27.07 10.98 40.49
CA LYS A 775 27.45 11.66 41.74
C LYS A 775 27.07 10.87 42.99
N HIS A 776 25.88 10.28 43.00
CA HIS A 776 25.30 9.65 44.19
C HIS A 776 25.52 8.13 44.25
N TYR A 777 25.79 7.50 43.09
CA TYR A 777 26.00 6.05 42.96
C TYR A 777 27.21 5.71 42.08
N PRO A 778 28.41 6.29 42.35
CA PRO A 778 29.57 6.17 41.46
C PRO A 778 30.03 4.72 41.23
N ASP A 779 29.81 3.82 42.20
CA ASP A 779 30.22 2.42 42.14
C ASP A 779 29.12 1.48 41.60
N SER A 780 27.99 2.03 41.11
CA SER A 780 26.88 1.22 40.60
C SER A 780 27.18 0.66 39.22
N GLU A 781 26.81 -0.60 38.98
CA GLU A 781 26.90 -1.22 37.65
C GLU A 781 26.12 -0.45 36.57
N TRP A 782 25.09 0.30 36.97
CA TRP A 782 24.26 1.09 36.07
C TRP A 782 24.96 2.34 35.55
N VAL A 783 25.95 2.88 36.29
CA VAL A 783 26.86 3.91 35.76
C VAL A 783 27.73 3.33 34.65
N ARG A 784 28.25 2.12 34.83
CA ARG A 784 29.07 1.44 33.82
C ARG A 784 28.25 1.15 32.55
N LYS A 785 27.03 0.63 32.69
CA LYS A 785 26.13 0.40 31.54
C LYS A 785 25.82 1.71 30.80
N LEU A 786 25.52 2.78 31.53
CA LEU A 786 25.28 4.09 30.93
C LEU A 786 26.50 4.59 30.13
N ASP A 787 27.71 4.38 30.65
CA ASP A 787 28.96 4.71 29.94
C ASP A 787 29.21 3.86 28.70
N GLU A 788 28.76 2.61 28.69
CA GLU A 788 28.85 1.70 27.55
C GLU A 788 27.87 2.14 26.44
N ASP A 789 26.61 2.36 26.79
CA ASP A 789 25.57 2.80 25.84
C ASP A 789 25.90 4.17 25.22
N GLN A 790 26.59 5.05 25.94
CA GLN A 790 27.04 6.36 25.44
C GLN A 790 28.25 6.27 24.49
N LYS A 791 28.99 5.16 24.49
CA LYS A 791 30.11 4.93 23.55
C LYS A 791 29.66 4.28 22.24
N GLU A 792 28.55 3.57 22.27
CA GLU A 792 27.94 2.93 21.09
C GLU A 792 27.08 3.91 20.27
N LYS A 793 26.65 5.02 20.88
CA LYS A 793 26.05 6.18 20.20
C LYS A 793 27.13 7.11 19.67
#